data_AF-A0AA36I4N5-F1
#
_entry.id   AF-A0AA36I4N5-F1
#
_cell.length_a   1.000
_cell.length_b   1.000
_cell.length_c   1.000
_cell.angle_alpha   90.00
_cell.angle_beta   90.00
_cell.angle_gamma   90.00
#
_symmetry.space_group_name_H-M   'P 1'
#
loop_
_entity.id
_entity.type
_entity.pdbx_description
1 polymer ?
#
loop_
_entity_poly.entity_id
_entity_poly.type
_entity_poly.pdbx_seq_one_letter_code
_entity_poly.pdbx_strand_id
1 'polypeptide(L)'
;MAADALLKNLGMDSVRPQELANIQWSLAKSGVGTAEQLERCTQHFVQRAEEFEVQHISNIAWSLAKVLANAEVAREVAVVAESRLPELQPQHLANVAWAMAKLTAGSHSAYARASLQHQFKPQEACNLLWAFATASVDVGEASIAKSVAQLSTGLLSQLTRCNPQDHANFLWSMVTLTAAERQTVAHISESALRKLEQFDATQLSALLWAVAKSGYEPSSDLFQAASRLEKNHTLGAQHLANLLWSFAVAQQSPELVQGLSAKAAERAEEFRAQELTGMLWAMAGAGWSAERELIGALAGAARTKVASFRTPELATVCAALARLQQDAAGLHSSCTQRRDSVPALSSEELVTTAWALAQGKKQGLESGPLAAAVAAACVAGLSSGQLCRALGALARLVPSSLVSPLLQELQQRPLPPAALVEVLSAAMRASLLEADLLQRARLRPSAPRATRGLSERNAGASQLKLARVALAAGYFAGGLDGNGNPHACTLLTPPFMVVVPEGGAMGSVDSPIGRTSVHQGEGLEAVELAHLGFGAPRPASAALCSLMDRRSALSQALAAVAVLAACRYLTEVLTFVGPSPATVSGRPTRSLSRVSRLASMRDSEGNKIREPKTFDASNTASITRTVAVEYKKRPFGVLSYAPSTNGKGAMIWNMNENSRYPGDPQGQAWTGGAQKFMAIKSVAGQDVSTWDFWDIMDILDDKILDNSAGIFQSSGAGGMGNKPAELPVSIEYVELTGLANEPSPPAGGMGQNMEQTIDSRDERFKDLPRDATIREYKIPVAPASYRSDVVENLRSAVASMPEPTGHAGPRYMGPQSLSEDSIRQMLASFKNGQILPMKDAYKLAIDAYDLLVKEKTLGRVNVPVGQKVTVVGDLHGQLFDFDHMLSLAGFPSPNNQFLFNGDFVDRGPWSVEVIFTLLAFKVWQPGHVFMNRGNHEAEMANHFYGFFGEIEVKYEKRMTDLFAELFRATPLCHVINNEVFVVHGGIPGPDPRVWWKGMDNQISFDGRQIQISLSEIENSNRFMEPNPDDNPLMVDLLWSDPKGKDGYGPSGRMSSGIYLFGPDVSRNFMEFNGLRMTLRSHEVKAQGYRFDHEGQYPLITVFSAPNYVDKAGNMASVAVLTNDGTKMAGPEFVQYSAQPHPDVPSGAYAVGGPLHPEAAAAR
;
A
#
# COMPACT_ATOMS: atom_id res chain seq x y z
N MET A 1 -34.60 26.35 36.83
CA MET A 1 -35.67 27.13 37.52
C MET A 1 -35.64 28.60 37.11
N ALA A 2 -34.75 29.47 37.60
CA ALA A 2 -34.80 30.91 37.32
C ALA A 2 -34.83 31.27 35.81
N ALA A 3 -33.93 30.71 35.00
CA ALA A 3 -33.93 30.88 33.54
C ALA A 3 -35.23 30.38 32.85
N ASP A 4 -35.88 29.37 33.44
CA ASP A 4 -37.10 28.79 32.90
C ASP A 4 -38.33 29.67 33.17
N ALA A 5 -38.37 30.32 34.34
CA ALA A 5 -39.36 31.35 34.65
C ALA A 5 -39.14 32.62 33.79
N LEU A 6 -37.87 32.98 33.52
CA LEU A 6 -37.53 34.08 32.60
C LEU A 6 -38.10 33.81 31.19
N LEU A 7 -37.80 32.65 30.61
CA LEU A 7 -38.27 32.21 29.27
C LEU A 7 -39.76 31.80 29.20
N LYS A 8 -40.50 31.95 30.31
CA LYS A 8 -41.97 31.79 30.36
C LYS A 8 -42.70 33.11 30.60
N ASN A 9 -42.04 34.08 31.23
CA ASN A 9 -42.58 35.43 31.47
C ASN A 9 -42.18 36.43 30.37
N LEU A 10 -41.10 36.16 29.63
CA LEU A 10 -40.80 36.84 28.36
C LEU A 10 -41.78 36.36 27.29
N GLY A 11 -42.61 37.27 26.78
CA GLY A 11 -43.36 37.02 25.53
C GLY A 11 -42.38 37.02 24.37
N MET A 12 -41.89 35.84 23.99
CA MET A 12 -40.76 35.65 23.06
C MET A 12 -40.95 36.39 21.71
N ASP A 13 -42.18 36.50 21.24
CA ASP A 13 -42.53 37.17 19.98
C ASP A 13 -42.42 38.71 20.07
N SER A 14 -42.39 39.27 21.29
CA SER A 14 -42.16 40.69 21.57
C SER A 14 -40.71 41.04 21.94
N VAL A 15 -39.84 40.02 22.14
CA VAL A 15 -38.40 40.22 22.40
C VAL A 15 -37.71 40.69 21.12
N ARG A 16 -36.81 41.68 21.23
CA ARG A 16 -36.07 42.18 20.06
C ARG A 16 -35.01 41.16 19.61
N PRO A 17 -34.71 41.04 18.31
CA PRO A 17 -33.73 40.08 17.78
C PRO A 17 -32.38 40.06 18.52
N GLN A 18 -31.83 41.24 18.78
CA GLN A 18 -30.59 41.42 19.55
C GLN A 18 -30.69 40.92 20.99
N GLU A 19 -31.83 41.12 21.65
CA GLU A 19 -32.05 40.67 23.03
C GLU A 19 -32.15 39.15 23.08
N LEU A 20 -32.87 38.52 22.15
CA LEU A 20 -32.98 37.06 22.08
C LEU A 20 -31.60 36.40 21.90
N ALA A 21 -30.80 36.89 20.95
CA ALA A 21 -29.45 36.38 20.71
C ALA A 21 -28.52 36.57 21.91
N ASN A 22 -28.62 37.72 22.61
CA ASN A 22 -27.84 38.00 23.81
C ASN A 22 -28.29 37.14 25.03
N ILE A 23 -29.59 36.87 25.18
CA ILE A 23 -30.12 35.96 26.19
C ILE A 23 -29.61 34.54 25.94
N GLN A 24 -29.76 34.03 24.70
CA GLN A 24 -29.33 32.69 24.33
C GLN A 24 -27.82 32.50 24.50
N TRP A 25 -27.01 33.48 24.08
CA TRP A 25 -25.56 33.49 24.31
C TRP A 25 -25.19 33.54 25.80
N SER A 26 -25.90 34.33 26.61
CA SER A 26 -25.67 34.42 28.06
C SER A 26 -26.02 33.12 28.81
N LEU A 27 -27.05 32.40 28.35
CA LEU A 27 -27.43 31.09 28.88
C LEU A 27 -26.39 30.02 28.53
N ALA A 28 -25.86 29.99 27.30
CA ALA A 28 -24.74 29.12 26.91
C ALA A 28 -23.45 29.45 27.69
N LYS A 29 -23.09 30.73 27.77
CA LYS A 29 -21.82 31.19 28.35
C LYS A 29 -21.74 30.98 29.86
N SER A 30 -22.88 31.09 30.56
CA SER A 30 -22.97 30.84 32.00
C SER A 30 -23.04 29.35 32.37
N GLY A 31 -23.36 28.47 31.42
CA GLY A 31 -23.62 27.04 31.68
C GLY A 31 -24.92 26.77 32.44
N VAL A 32 -25.82 27.77 32.55
CA VAL A 32 -27.08 27.69 33.31
C VAL A 32 -28.28 27.30 32.43
N GLY A 33 -28.22 27.52 31.11
CA GLY A 33 -29.26 27.10 30.17
C GLY A 33 -29.12 25.64 29.75
N THR A 34 -30.24 24.91 29.67
CA THR A 34 -30.29 23.56 29.08
C THR A 34 -30.34 23.64 27.55
N ALA A 35 -29.95 22.58 26.84
CA ALA A 35 -30.05 22.50 25.38
C ALA A 35 -31.47 22.84 24.89
N GLU A 36 -32.50 22.21 25.47
CA GLU A 36 -33.93 22.48 25.24
C GLU A 36 -34.30 23.97 25.34
N GLN A 37 -33.74 24.71 26.31
CA GLN A 37 -34.01 26.14 26.48
C GLN A 37 -33.39 26.99 25.37
N LEU A 38 -32.20 26.62 24.88
CA LEU A 38 -31.54 27.30 23.76
C LEU A 38 -32.15 26.89 22.42
N GLU A 39 -32.62 25.66 22.28
CA GLU A 39 -33.36 25.16 21.12
C GLU A 39 -34.70 25.90 20.97
N ARG A 40 -35.45 26.08 22.07
CA ARG A 40 -36.65 26.94 22.09
C ARG A 40 -36.35 28.39 21.71
N CYS A 41 -35.25 28.99 22.17
CA CYS A 41 -34.85 30.33 21.73
C CYS A 41 -34.54 30.35 20.22
N THR A 42 -33.89 29.30 19.72
CA THR A 42 -33.53 29.17 18.30
C THR A 42 -34.76 29.04 17.41
N GLN A 43 -35.81 28.33 17.84
CA GLN A 43 -37.06 28.20 17.07
C GLN A 43 -37.72 29.58 16.81
N HIS A 44 -37.76 30.48 17.80
CA HIS A 44 -38.24 31.85 17.61
C HIS A 44 -37.30 32.68 16.71
N PHE A 45 -35.99 32.40 16.69
CA PHE A 45 -35.05 32.99 15.73
C PHE A 45 -35.32 32.51 14.29
N VAL A 46 -35.47 31.21 14.06
CA VAL A 46 -35.71 30.63 12.73
C VAL A 46 -37.01 31.17 12.12
N GLN A 47 -38.07 31.33 12.93
CA GLN A 47 -39.34 31.91 12.51
C GLN A 47 -39.27 33.41 12.15
N ARG A 48 -38.27 34.14 12.65
CA ARG A 48 -38.13 35.60 12.52
C ARG A 48 -36.79 36.00 11.88
N ALA A 49 -36.14 35.08 11.16
CA ALA A 49 -34.74 35.16 10.76
C ALA A 49 -34.34 36.44 9.98
N GLU A 50 -35.29 37.02 9.23
CA GLU A 50 -35.11 38.27 8.49
C GLU A 50 -34.88 39.49 9.40
N GLU A 51 -35.41 39.48 10.63
CA GLU A 51 -35.23 40.57 11.60
C GLU A 51 -33.82 40.61 12.24
N PHE A 52 -33.01 39.56 12.07
CA PHE A 52 -31.74 39.41 12.77
C PHE A 52 -30.56 39.91 11.91
N GLU A 53 -29.76 40.84 12.42
CA GLU A 53 -28.45 41.16 11.82
C GLU A 53 -27.50 39.95 11.90
N VAL A 54 -26.55 39.85 10.97
CA VAL A 54 -25.58 38.74 10.84
C VAL A 54 -24.76 38.44 12.10
N GLN A 55 -24.50 39.43 12.96
CA GLN A 55 -23.81 39.22 14.24
C GLN A 55 -24.61 38.30 15.17
N HIS A 56 -25.94 38.41 15.14
CA HIS A 56 -26.83 37.60 15.96
C HIS A 56 -26.85 36.13 15.51
N ILE A 57 -26.81 35.88 14.19
CA ILE A 57 -26.68 34.54 13.61
C ILE A 57 -25.41 33.86 14.14
N SER A 58 -24.28 34.58 14.16
CA SER A 58 -23.01 34.09 14.70
C SER A 58 -23.08 33.76 16.21
N ASN A 59 -23.72 34.63 17.01
CA ASN A 59 -23.91 34.39 18.45
C ASN A 59 -24.83 33.18 18.73
N ILE A 60 -25.91 33.03 17.96
CA ILE A 60 -26.88 31.93 18.08
C ILE A 60 -26.20 30.60 17.71
N ALA A 61 -25.54 30.51 16.55
CA ALA A 61 -24.79 29.33 16.13
C ALA A 61 -23.75 28.90 17.19
N TRP A 62 -22.94 29.85 17.69
CA TRP A 62 -21.91 29.54 18.68
C TRP A 62 -22.48 29.18 20.06
N SER A 63 -23.66 29.70 20.43
CA SER A 63 -24.37 29.28 21.65
C SER A 63 -24.79 27.81 21.61
N LEU A 64 -25.26 27.32 20.47
CA LEU A 64 -25.65 25.92 20.26
C LEU A 64 -24.42 25.01 20.27
N ALA A 65 -23.35 25.41 19.58
CA ALA A 65 -22.06 24.70 19.58
C ALA A 65 -21.36 24.68 20.95
N LYS A 66 -21.78 25.55 21.88
CA LYS A 66 -21.28 25.58 23.27
C LYS A 66 -22.02 24.61 24.20
N VAL A 67 -23.28 24.28 23.90
CA VAL A 67 -24.09 23.33 24.68
C VAL A 67 -24.27 21.95 24.02
N LEU A 68 -23.76 21.77 22.79
CA LEU A 68 -23.93 20.57 21.95
C LEU A 68 -25.41 20.24 21.71
N ALA A 69 -26.16 21.24 21.24
CA ALA A 69 -27.59 21.14 20.91
C ALA A 69 -27.86 20.16 19.75
N ASN A 70 -29.14 19.79 19.58
CA ASN A 70 -29.62 18.87 18.56
C ASN A 70 -29.21 19.28 17.13
N ALA A 71 -28.69 18.30 16.37
CA ALA A 71 -28.29 18.45 14.97
C ALA A 71 -29.43 18.89 14.03
N GLU A 72 -30.69 18.72 14.42
CA GLU A 72 -31.85 19.28 13.71
C GLU A 72 -31.88 20.82 13.78
N VAL A 73 -31.85 21.36 14.99
CA VAL A 73 -31.84 22.81 15.24
C VAL A 73 -30.55 23.44 14.70
N ALA A 74 -29.43 22.70 14.73
CA ALA A 74 -28.20 23.12 14.07
C ALA A 74 -28.34 23.26 12.54
N ARG A 75 -29.07 22.35 11.87
CA ARG A 75 -29.37 22.45 10.43
C ARG A 75 -30.23 23.67 10.10
N GLU A 76 -31.23 23.98 10.92
CA GLU A 76 -32.08 25.16 10.71
C GLU A 76 -31.26 26.47 10.75
N VAL A 77 -30.38 26.61 11.74
CA VAL A 77 -29.47 27.77 11.83
C VAL A 77 -28.45 27.79 10.69
N ALA A 78 -27.97 26.63 10.24
CA ALA A 78 -27.09 26.53 9.07
C ALA A 78 -27.78 27.04 7.79
N VAL A 79 -29.04 26.66 7.54
CA VAL A 79 -29.81 27.17 6.39
C VAL A 79 -29.97 28.70 6.44
N VAL A 80 -30.25 29.27 7.62
CA VAL A 80 -30.36 30.74 7.79
C VAL A 80 -29.01 31.46 7.61
N ALA A 81 -27.89 30.83 7.99
CA ALA A 81 -26.57 31.39 7.74
C ALA A 81 -26.13 31.25 6.28
N GLU A 82 -26.47 30.14 5.63
CA GLU A 82 -26.08 29.82 4.25
C GLU A 82 -26.85 30.65 3.22
N SER A 83 -28.10 31.04 3.50
CA SER A 83 -28.84 32.00 2.68
C SER A 83 -28.29 33.43 2.72
N ARG A 84 -27.45 33.76 3.72
CA ARG A 84 -26.94 35.12 3.98
C ARG A 84 -25.40 35.22 4.00
N LEU A 85 -24.71 34.25 3.39
CA LEU A 85 -23.25 34.22 3.29
C LEU A 85 -22.60 35.54 2.82
N PRO A 86 -23.11 36.27 1.81
CA PRO A 86 -22.48 37.52 1.35
C PRO A 86 -22.50 38.67 2.38
N GLU A 87 -23.36 38.59 3.40
CA GLU A 87 -23.43 39.57 4.49
C GLU A 87 -22.49 39.22 5.65
N LEU A 88 -22.05 37.95 5.78
CA LEU A 88 -21.25 37.46 6.90
C LEU A 88 -19.83 38.05 6.88
N GLN A 89 -19.61 39.08 7.70
CA GLN A 89 -18.27 39.63 7.93
C GLN A 89 -17.27 38.54 8.37
N PRO A 90 -15.95 38.68 8.11
CA PRO A 90 -14.98 37.59 8.27
C PRO A 90 -15.00 36.88 9.63
N GLN A 91 -15.17 37.65 10.71
CA GLN A 91 -15.32 37.12 12.07
C GLN A 91 -16.61 36.29 12.26
N HIS A 92 -17.73 36.73 11.70
CA HIS A 92 -19.00 36.02 11.77
C HIS A 92 -18.93 34.72 10.94
N LEU A 93 -18.38 34.79 9.73
CA LEU A 93 -18.19 33.64 8.85
C LEU A 93 -17.32 32.56 9.51
N ALA A 94 -16.16 32.93 10.07
CA ALA A 94 -15.28 32.00 10.79
C ALA A 94 -15.95 31.37 12.02
N ASN A 95 -16.67 32.18 12.82
CA ASN A 95 -17.40 31.70 14.01
C ASN A 95 -18.56 30.76 13.65
N VAL A 96 -19.32 31.05 12.60
CA VAL A 96 -20.42 30.18 12.11
C VAL A 96 -19.84 28.88 11.57
N ALA A 97 -18.83 28.92 10.69
CA ALA A 97 -18.20 27.72 10.16
C ALA A 97 -17.66 26.81 11.30
N TRP A 98 -17.08 27.40 12.34
CA TRP A 98 -16.58 26.63 13.50
C TRP A 98 -17.70 26.10 14.40
N ALA A 99 -18.80 26.83 14.56
CA ALA A 99 -20.00 26.34 15.24
C ALA A 99 -20.58 25.12 14.51
N MET A 100 -20.74 25.23 13.20
CA MET A 100 -21.31 24.20 12.35
C MET A 100 -20.40 22.97 12.24
N ALA A 101 -19.08 23.15 12.20
CA ALA A 101 -18.11 22.07 12.31
C ALA A 101 -18.26 21.26 13.62
N LYS A 102 -18.47 21.93 14.76
CA LYS A 102 -18.69 21.25 16.06
C LYS A 102 -20.04 20.55 16.16
N LEU A 103 -21.06 21.05 15.48
CA LEU A 103 -22.41 20.50 15.46
C LEU A 103 -22.62 19.47 14.34
N THR A 104 -21.59 19.17 13.54
CA THR A 104 -21.66 18.31 12.35
C THR A 104 -22.79 18.71 11.38
N ALA A 105 -22.95 20.02 11.18
CA ALA A 105 -23.99 20.63 10.37
C ALA A 105 -23.41 21.58 9.31
N GLY A 106 -24.25 22.03 8.38
CA GLY A 106 -23.94 23.05 7.37
C GLY A 106 -23.00 22.61 6.23
N SER A 107 -22.89 23.46 5.21
CA SER A 107 -22.04 23.24 4.04
C SER A 107 -20.69 23.97 4.19
N HIS A 108 -19.64 23.23 4.56
CA HIS A 108 -18.27 23.77 4.61
C HIS A 108 -17.77 24.25 3.24
N SER A 109 -18.24 23.65 2.14
CA SER A 109 -18.08 24.13 0.75
C SER A 109 -18.72 25.51 0.50
N ALA A 110 -19.82 25.83 1.18
CA ALA A 110 -20.45 27.15 1.09
C ALA A 110 -19.68 28.20 1.90
N TYR A 111 -19.26 27.87 3.13
CA TYR A 111 -18.39 28.74 3.94
C TYR A 111 -17.02 28.97 3.27
N ALA A 112 -16.46 27.96 2.60
CA ALA A 112 -15.24 28.08 1.79
C ALA A 112 -15.41 29.04 0.61
N ARG A 113 -16.47 28.87 -0.22
CA ARG A 113 -16.77 29.80 -1.33
C ARG A 113 -16.96 31.24 -0.86
N ALA A 114 -17.66 31.45 0.26
CA ALA A 114 -17.85 32.78 0.84
C ALA A 114 -16.51 33.41 1.25
N SER A 115 -15.61 32.64 1.87
CA SER A 115 -14.31 33.15 2.35
C SER A 115 -13.43 33.75 1.25
N LEU A 116 -13.56 33.27 0.00
CA LEU A 116 -12.78 33.79 -1.14
C LEU A 116 -13.03 35.29 -1.39
N GLN A 117 -14.20 35.80 -1.01
CA GLN A 117 -14.62 37.19 -1.19
C GLN A 117 -14.07 38.14 -0.09
N HIS A 118 -13.30 37.62 0.88
CA HIS A 118 -12.90 38.35 2.07
C HIS A 118 -11.39 38.35 2.33
N GLN A 119 -10.92 39.43 2.96
CA GLN A 119 -9.63 39.46 3.65
C GLN A 119 -9.85 39.26 5.15
N PHE A 120 -9.04 38.41 5.76
CA PHE A 120 -9.16 38.00 7.17
C PHE A 120 -8.00 38.56 8.00
N LYS A 121 -8.26 38.93 9.26
CA LYS A 121 -7.20 39.10 10.26
C LYS A 121 -6.67 37.71 10.68
N PRO A 122 -5.43 37.59 11.20
CA PRO A 122 -4.85 36.29 11.56
C PRO A 122 -5.76 35.38 12.40
N GLN A 123 -6.30 35.87 13.51
CA GLN A 123 -7.22 35.10 14.37
C GLN A 123 -8.48 34.61 13.62
N GLU A 124 -9.01 35.40 12.70
CA GLU A 124 -10.22 35.08 11.93
C GLU A 124 -9.92 33.98 10.90
N ALA A 125 -8.76 34.07 10.21
CA ALA A 125 -8.29 33.05 9.28
C ALA A 125 -7.94 31.73 10.00
N CYS A 126 -7.23 31.80 11.14
CA CYS A 126 -6.92 30.63 11.95
C CYS A 126 -8.18 29.93 12.48
N ASN A 127 -9.22 30.66 12.88
CA ASN A 127 -10.49 30.07 13.31
C ASN A 127 -11.22 29.37 12.15
N LEU A 128 -11.16 29.91 10.92
CA LEU A 128 -11.78 29.29 9.75
C LEU A 128 -11.02 28.05 9.27
N LEU A 129 -9.68 28.09 9.23
CA LEU A 129 -8.87 26.88 8.99
C LEU A 129 -9.10 25.83 10.08
N TRP A 130 -9.24 26.24 11.33
CA TRP A 130 -9.58 25.33 12.43
C TRP A 130 -10.99 24.75 12.28
N ALA A 131 -11.96 25.50 11.75
CA ALA A 131 -13.30 24.99 11.44
C ALA A 131 -13.24 23.86 10.41
N PHE A 132 -12.52 24.07 9.30
CA PHE A 132 -12.29 23.05 8.28
C PHE A 132 -11.58 21.81 8.84
N ALA A 133 -10.52 22.00 9.64
CA ALA A 133 -9.82 20.91 10.32
C ALA A 133 -10.71 20.15 11.33
N THR A 134 -11.61 20.86 12.02
CA THR A 134 -12.58 20.26 12.96
C THR A 134 -13.64 19.43 12.22
N ALA A 135 -14.12 19.92 11.07
CA ALA A 135 -15.08 19.23 10.23
C ALA A 135 -14.47 18.08 9.39
N SER A 136 -13.14 17.90 9.43
CA SER A 136 -12.41 16.88 8.64
C SER A 136 -12.72 16.96 7.13
N VAL A 137 -12.78 18.17 6.59
CA VAL A 137 -13.16 18.41 5.19
C VAL A 137 -12.12 17.90 4.20
N ASP A 138 -12.57 17.49 3.02
CA ASP A 138 -11.68 17.13 1.93
C ASP A 138 -11.09 18.37 1.24
N VAL A 139 -9.76 18.51 1.31
CA VAL A 139 -9.01 19.57 0.61
C VAL A 139 -8.84 19.28 -0.89
N GLY A 140 -9.27 18.12 -1.38
CA GLY A 140 -9.47 17.85 -2.80
C GLY A 140 -10.66 18.60 -3.40
N GLU A 141 -11.61 19.07 -2.58
CA GLU A 141 -12.74 19.84 -3.08
C GLU A 141 -12.31 21.26 -3.48
N ALA A 142 -12.50 21.60 -4.76
CA ALA A 142 -11.87 22.78 -5.38
C ALA A 142 -12.23 24.14 -4.74
N SER A 143 -13.33 24.27 -4.00
CA SER A 143 -13.62 25.51 -3.26
C SER A 143 -12.90 25.58 -1.92
N ILE A 144 -12.78 24.45 -1.23
CA ILE A 144 -12.06 24.28 0.02
C ILE A 144 -10.55 24.42 -0.22
N ALA A 145 -10.02 23.79 -1.27
CA ALA A 145 -8.62 23.94 -1.71
C ALA A 145 -8.22 25.42 -1.88
N LYS A 146 -9.04 26.19 -2.63
CA LYS A 146 -8.80 27.62 -2.87
C LYS A 146 -8.91 28.44 -1.58
N SER A 147 -9.88 28.14 -0.72
CA SER A 147 -10.04 28.79 0.57
C SER A 147 -8.82 28.57 1.47
N VAL A 148 -8.39 27.32 1.64
CA VAL A 148 -7.23 26.95 2.44
C VAL A 148 -5.94 27.61 1.91
N ALA A 149 -5.74 27.64 0.59
CA ALA A 149 -4.60 28.32 -0.03
C ALA A 149 -4.60 29.84 0.19
N GLN A 150 -5.76 30.51 0.02
CA GLN A 150 -5.92 31.94 0.26
C GLN A 150 -5.67 32.31 1.74
N LEU A 151 -6.26 31.54 2.66
CA LEU A 151 -6.10 31.75 4.10
C LEU A 151 -4.65 31.48 4.55
N SER A 152 -4.02 30.41 4.06
CA SER A 152 -2.62 30.09 4.35
C SER A 152 -1.67 31.19 3.86
N THR A 153 -1.82 31.64 2.61
CA THR A 153 -0.99 32.73 2.04
C THR A 153 -1.20 34.05 2.79
N GLY A 154 -2.45 34.37 3.17
CA GLY A 154 -2.80 35.55 3.97
C GLY A 154 -2.29 35.49 5.42
N LEU A 155 -2.03 34.30 5.96
CA LEU A 155 -1.41 34.09 7.28
C LEU A 155 0.12 34.11 7.22
N LEU A 156 0.73 33.47 6.21
CA LEU A 156 2.18 33.47 6.01
C LEU A 156 2.73 34.90 5.82
N SER A 157 2.04 35.73 5.05
CA SER A 157 2.34 37.16 4.90
C SER A 157 2.12 38.01 6.16
N GLN A 158 1.50 37.45 7.21
CA GLN A 158 1.15 38.14 8.46
C GLN A 158 1.69 37.47 9.73
N LEU A 159 2.64 36.52 9.64
CA LEU A 159 3.23 35.82 10.80
C LEU A 159 3.79 36.77 11.88
N THR A 160 4.28 37.94 11.49
CA THR A 160 4.73 39.00 12.41
C THR A 160 3.57 39.57 13.25
N ARG A 161 2.34 39.57 12.74
CA ARG A 161 1.10 39.97 13.44
C ARG A 161 0.40 38.83 14.17
N CYS A 162 0.59 37.59 13.73
CA CYS A 162 0.04 36.41 14.41
C CYS A 162 0.47 36.36 15.88
N ASN A 163 -0.48 36.15 16.80
CA ASN A 163 -0.17 35.89 18.21
C ASN A 163 0.25 34.42 18.43
N PRO A 164 0.71 34.02 19.64
CA PRO A 164 1.08 32.63 19.93
C PRO A 164 -0.01 31.57 19.65
N GLN A 165 -1.28 31.86 19.98
CA GLN A 165 -2.41 30.99 19.68
C GLN A 165 -2.64 30.87 18.17
N ASP A 166 -2.47 31.97 17.41
CA ASP A 166 -2.62 31.96 15.95
C ASP A 166 -1.59 31.01 15.30
N HIS A 167 -0.33 31.00 15.77
CA HIS A 167 0.71 30.10 15.25
C HIS A 167 0.37 28.63 15.49
N ALA A 168 -0.05 28.29 16.72
CA ALA A 168 -0.42 26.93 17.09
C ALA A 168 -1.67 26.46 16.31
N ASN A 169 -2.71 27.31 16.22
CA ASN A 169 -3.94 27.00 15.49
C ASN A 169 -3.70 26.86 13.98
N PHE A 170 -2.90 27.74 13.38
CA PHE A 170 -2.58 27.69 11.95
C PHE A 170 -1.86 26.39 11.61
N LEU A 171 -0.74 26.09 12.27
CA LEU A 171 0.05 24.90 11.98
C LEU A 171 -0.75 23.61 12.24
N TRP A 172 -1.49 23.54 13.36
CA TRP A 172 -2.33 22.38 13.66
C TRP A 172 -3.40 22.14 12.58
N SER A 173 -4.03 23.21 12.10
CA SER A 173 -5.06 23.12 11.06
C SER A 173 -4.47 22.62 9.75
N MET A 174 -3.34 23.19 9.30
CA MET A 174 -2.67 22.76 8.06
C MET A 174 -2.17 21.30 8.13
N VAL A 175 -1.63 20.87 9.28
CA VAL A 175 -1.20 19.47 9.49
C VAL A 175 -2.39 18.51 9.55
N THR A 176 -3.53 18.94 10.09
CA THR A 176 -4.75 18.12 10.15
C THR A 176 -5.45 18.02 8.79
N LEU A 177 -5.41 19.09 7.99
CA LEU A 177 -5.93 19.16 6.62
C LEU A 177 -4.97 18.60 5.55
N THR A 178 -3.90 17.89 5.96
CA THR A 178 -2.83 17.35 5.09
C THR A 178 -2.24 18.34 4.08
N ALA A 179 -2.33 19.64 4.40
CA ALA A 179 -1.95 20.78 3.57
C ALA A 179 -0.69 21.51 4.09
N ALA A 180 -0.09 21.03 5.19
CA ALA A 180 1.17 21.57 5.70
C ALA A 180 2.37 21.15 4.83
N GLU A 181 2.88 22.10 4.06
CA GLU A 181 4.15 21.98 3.33
C GLU A 181 5.36 22.20 4.26
N ARG A 182 6.51 21.58 3.95
CA ARG A 182 7.78 21.75 4.70
C ARG A 182 8.12 23.22 4.93
N GLN A 183 7.96 24.08 3.91
CA GLN A 183 8.23 25.52 4.02
C GLN A 183 7.23 26.23 4.95
N THR A 184 5.95 25.87 4.90
CA THR A 184 4.92 26.39 5.83
C THR A 184 5.25 26.03 7.27
N VAL A 185 5.65 24.78 7.55
CA VAL A 185 6.09 24.37 8.90
C VAL A 185 7.33 25.15 9.34
N ALA A 186 8.32 25.35 8.46
CA ALA A 186 9.55 26.08 8.76
C ALA A 186 9.29 27.56 9.09
N HIS A 187 8.55 28.30 8.25
CA HIS A 187 8.26 29.72 8.47
C HIS A 187 7.44 29.96 9.75
N ILE A 188 6.46 29.11 10.05
CA ILE A 188 5.69 29.20 11.30
C ILE A 188 6.60 28.91 12.51
N SER A 189 7.47 27.90 12.41
CA SER A 189 8.43 27.54 13.47
C SER A 189 9.43 28.66 13.78
N GLU A 190 9.99 29.28 12.74
CA GLU A 190 10.95 30.38 12.86
C GLU A 190 10.29 31.67 13.41
N SER A 191 9.05 31.97 12.99
CA SER A 191 8.26 33.07 13.56
C SER A 191 7.87 32.83 15.02
N ALA A 192 7.51 31.59 15.38
CA ALA A 192 7.22 31.20 16.74
C ALA A 192 8.47 31.24 17.65
N LEU A 193 9.63 30.81 17.14
CA LEU A 193 10.92 30.88 17.86
C LEU A 193 11.27 32.33 18.23
N ARG A 194 11.05 33.28 17.32
CA ARG A 194 11.21 34.73 17.59
C ARG A 194 10.23 35.31 18.62
N LYS A 195 9.20 34.55 19.01
CA LYS A 195 8.13 34.95 19.94
C LYS A 195 8.02 34.02 21.15
N LEU A 196 8.97 33.09 21.36
CA LEU A 196 8.76 31.93 22.22
C LEU A 196 8.42 32.27 23.68
N GLU A 197 8.98 33.36 24.21
CA GLU A 197 8.68 33.89 25.56
C GLU A 197 7.23 34.40 25.74
N GLN A 198 6.50 34.60 24.65
CA GLN A 198 5.10 35.05 24.65
C GLN A 198 4.10 33.88 24.71
N PHE A 199 4.55 32.64 24.44
CA PHE A 199 3.67 31.47 24.44
C PHE A 199 3.35 31.04 25.88
N ASP A 200 2.07 30.75 26.15
CA ASP A 200 1.71 29.99 27.35
C ASP A 200 1.96 28.47 27.15
N ALA A 201 1.87 27.72 28.26
CA ALA A 201 2.11 26.28 28.27
C ALA A 201 1.14 25.49 27.37
N THR A 202 -0.09 25.97 27.17
CA THR A 202 -1.06 25.33 26.28
C THR A 202 -0.67 25.56 24.82
N GLN A 203 -0.42 26.82 24.45
CA GLN A 203 -0.03 27.24 23.10
C GLN A 203 1.29 26.59 22.64
N LEU A 204 2.32 26.60 23.51
CA LEU A 204 3.62 25.99 23.21
C LEU A 204 3.48 24.46 23.00
N SER A 205 2.70 23.79 23.85
CA SER A 205 2.48 22.35 23.73
C SER A 205 1.70 21.99 22.46
N ALA A 206 0.73 22.82 22.04
CA ALA A 206 -0.03 22.63 20.81
C ALA A 206 0.81 22.89 19.55
N LEU A 207 1.67 23.92 19.58
CA LEU A 207 2.61 24.21 18.49
C LEU A 207 3.57 23.04 18.26
N LEU A 208 4.28 22.60 19.30
CA LEU A 208 5.25 21.50 19.17
C LEU A 208 4.59 20.17 18.81
N TRP A 209 3.35 19.94 19.26
CA TRP A 209 2.56 18.79 18.86
C TRP A 209 2.23 18.82 17.37
N ALA A 210 1.85 19.98 16.83
CA ALA A 210 1.63 20.15 15.40
C ALA A 210 2.93 20.00 14.58
N VAL A 211 4.05 20.58 15.04
CA VAL A 211 5.38 20.41 14.42
C VAL A 211 5.76 18.93 14.36
N ALA A 212 5.73 18.21 15.48
CA ALA A 212 6.11 16.80 15.54
C ALA A 212 5.15 15.89 14.73
N LYS A 213 3.85 16.18 14.72
CA LYS A 213 2.86 15.45 13.91
C LYS A 213 3.03 15.69 12.40
N SER A 214 3.69 16.78 11.97
CA SER A 214 3.87 17.10 10.54
C SER A 214 4.76 16.10 9.79
N GLY A 215 5.59 15.32 10.49
CA GLY A 215 6.49 14.33 9.89
C GLY A 215 7.73 14.90 9.20
N TYR A 216 7.86 16.22 9.09
CA TYR A 216 9.11 16.86 8.65
C TYR A 216 10.10 16.97 9.82
N GLU A 217 11.39 16.82 9.52
CA GLU A 217 12.48 17.11 10.46
C GLU A 217 12.42 18.58 10.89
N PRO A 218 12.20 18.87 12.19
CA PRO A 218 12.05 20.24 12.66
C PRO A 218 13.41 20.88 12.97
N SER A 219 13.47 22.20 12.92
CA SER A 219 14.63 22.95 13.42
C SER A 219 14.87 22.61 14.89
N SER A 220 16.02 21.99 15.19
CA SER A 220 16.34 21.58 16.57
C SER A 220 16.35 22.78 17.53
N ASP A 221 16.65 23.98 17.04
CA ASP A 221 16.61 25.25 17.78
C ASP A 221 15.26 25.51 18.48
N LEU A 222 14.14 25.18 17.83
CA LEU A 222 12.81 25.38 18.43
C LEU A 222 12.60 24.44 19.64
N PHE A 223 13.04 23.19 19.53
CA PHE A 223 12.97 22.21 20.62
C PHE A 223 14.01 22.53 21.73
N GLN A 224 15.23 22.92 21.36
CA GLN A 224 16.28 23.37 22.27
C GLN A 224 15.92 24.65 23.04
N ALA A 225 15.15 25.55 22.44
CA ALA A 225 14.63 26.76 23.11
C ALA A 225 13.43 26.41 24.00
N ALA A 226 12.50 25.59 23.51
CA ALA A 226 11.31 25.20 24.27
C ALA A 226 11.63 24.38 25.53
N SER A 227 12.66 23.54 25.53
CA SER A 227 13.05 22.80 26.75
C SER A 227 13.54 23.72 27.87
N ARG A 228 14.05 24.91 27.54
CA ARG A 228 14.51 25.91 28.54
C ARG A 228 13.35 26.64 29.21
N LEU A 229 12.16 26.66 28.61
CA LEU A 229 10.96 27.33 29.14
C LEU A 229 10.29 26.57 30.30
N GLU A 230 10.69 25.33 30.58
CA GLU A 230 10.29 24.55 31.76
C GLU A 230 10.52 25.28 33.09
N LYS A 231 11.42 26.28 33.10
CA LYS A 231 11.73 27.17 34.24
C LYS A 231 10.74 28.33 34.43
N ASN A 232 10.00 28.71 33.39
CA ASN A 232 9.21 29.95 33.35
C ASN A 232 7.69 29.73 33.47
N HIS A 233 7.19 28.50 33.28
CA HIS A 233 5.75 28.22 33.24
C HIS A 233 5.35 27.03 34.12
N THR A 234 4.17 27.11 34.74
CA THR A 234 3.56 26.02 35.52
C THR A 234 2.98 24.94 34.59
N LEU A 235 3.80 23.96 34.21
CA LEU A 235 3.41 22.88 33.30
C LEU A 235 2.54 21.83 34.02
N GLY A 236 1.24 21.82 33.72
CA GLY A 236 0.30 20.75 34.11
C GLY A 236 0.51 19.45 33.32
N ALA A 237 -0.04 18.34 33.80
CA ALA A 237 0.13 17.00 33.24
C ALA A 237 -0.12 16.93 31.72
N GLN A 238 -1.26 17.42 31.21
CA GLN A 238 -1.54 17.46 29.77
C GLN A 238 -0.45 18.18 28.95
N HIS A 239 0.13 19.27 29.48
CA HIS A 239 1.20 20.00 28.80
C HIS A 239 2.51 19.19 28.80
N LEU A 240 2.89 18.60 29.94
CA LEU A 240 4.06 17.72 30.04
C LEU A 240 3.96 16.52 29.09
N ALA A 241 2.78 15.90 28.99
CA ALA A 241 2.53 14.78 28.10
C ALA A 241 2.65 15.16 26.62
N ASN A 242 2.03 16.27 26.22
CA ASN A 242 2.11 16.78 24.85
C ASN A 242 3.56 17.16 24.48
N LEU A 243 4.31 17.79 25.40
CA LEU A 243 5.71 18.15 25.19
C LEU A 243 6.59 16.90 25.03
N LEU A 244 6.60 15.99 26.00
CA LEU A 244 7.45 14.78 25.96
C LEU A 244 7.12 13.89 24.75
N TRP A 245 5.85 13.75 24.38
CA TRP A 245 5.44 13.10 23.13
C TRP A 245 6.06 13.78 21.90
N SER A 246 6.01 15.12 21.85
CA SER A 246 6.49 15.89 20.69
C SER A 246 8.00 15.77 20.51
N PHE A 247 8.79 15.86 21.60
CA PHE A 247 10.23 15.67 21.54
C PHE A 247 10.60 14.23 21.10
N ALA A 248 9.91 13.21 21.62
CA ALA A 248 10.15 11.83 21.23
C ALA A 248 9.77 11.54 19.77
N VAL A 249 8.61 12.00 19.30
CA VAL A 249 8.18 11.83 17.90
C VAL A 249 9.09 12.61 16.94
N ALA A 250 9.56 13.79 17.33
CA ALA A 250 10.58 14.55 16.60
C ALA A 250 12.02 14.01 16.74
N GLN A 251 12.21 12.79 17.28
CA GLN A 251 13.50 12.11 17.46
C GLN A 251 14.56 12.97 18.17
N GLN A 252 14.13 13.83 19.10
CA GLN A 252 15.04 14.67 19.87
C GLN A 252 15.74 13.85 20.97
N SER A 253 16.96 14.27 21.32
CA SER A 253 17.77 13.61 22.36
C SER A 253 17.09 13.71 23.74
N PRO A 254 17.00 12.64 24.55
CA PRO A 254 16.39 12.69 25.87
C PRO A 254 17.11 13.67 26.83
N GLU A 255 18.40 13.92 26.59
CA GLU A 255 19.20 14.93 27.29
C GLU A 255 18.59 16.34 27.20
N LEU A 256 17.86 16.66 26.11
CA LEU A 256 17.17 17.94 25.96
C LEU A 256 15.94 18.08 26.86
N VAL A 257 15.36 16.98 27.37
CA VAL A 257 14.11 17.01 28.15
C VAL A 257 14.26 16.64 29.63
N GLN A 258 15.47 16.39 30.15
CA GLN A 258 15.69 15.87 31.52
C GLN A 258 14.89 16.60 32.62
N GLY A 259 14.76 17.93 32.58
CA GLY A 259 13.94 18.69 33.54
C GLY A 259 12.42 18.56 33.34
N LEU A 260 11.96 18.43 32.10
CA LEU A 260 10.58 18.04 31.77
C LEU A 260 10.30 16.61 32.23
N SER A 261 11.25 15.69 32.06
CA SER A 261 11.17 14.30 32.55
C SER A 261 11.07 14.23 34.06
N ALA A 262 11.87 15.01 34.80
CA ALA A 262 11.80 15.09 36.26
C ALA A 262 10.40 15.57 36.73
N LYS A 263 9.90 16.69 36.18
CA LYS A 263 8.55 17.19 36.49
C LYS A 263 7.43 16.24 36.07
N ALA A 264 7.61 15.48 35.00
CA ALA A 264 6.66 14.44 34.61
C ALA A 264 6.71 13.22 35.54
N ALA A 265 7.88 12.84 36.06
CA ALA A 265 8.01 11.78 37.05
C ALA A 265 7.34 12.16 38.38
N GLU A 266 7.58 13.38 38.87
CA GLU A 266 6.90 13.94 40.07
C GLU A 266 5.37 13.93 39.93
N ARG A 267 4.86 14.24 38.74
CA ARG A 267 3.43 14.39 38.44
C ARG A 267 2.81 13.15 37.77
N ALA A 268 3.47 11.99 37.83
CA ALA A 268 3.02 10.78 37.14
C ALA A 268 1.57 10.38 37.52
N GLU A 269 1.23 10.53 38.80
CA GLU A 269 -0.11 10.26 39.33
C GLU A 269 -1.19 11.28 38.93
N GLU A 270 -0.88 12.30 38.11
CA GLU A 270 -1.88 13.17 37.47
C GLU A 270 -2.29 12.73 36.06
N PHE A 271 -1.42 12.09 35.28
CA PHE A 271 -1.69 11.79 33.86
C PHE A 271 -2.90 10.87 33.63
N ARG A 272 -3.65 11.12 32.55
CA ARG A 272 -4.74 10.24 32.09
C ARG A 272 -4.21 9.00 31.37
N ALA A 273 -5.04 7.97 31.26
CA ALA A 273 -4.74 6.76 30.49
C ALA A 273 -4.18 7.05 29.08
N GLN A 274 -4.88 7.90 28.31
CA GLN A 274 -4.48 8.32 26.96
C GLN A 274 -3.11 9.04 26.93
N GLU A 275 -2.81 9.87 27.94
CA GLU A 275 -1.54 10.61 28.06
C GLU A 275 -0.38 9.64 28.37
N LEU A 276 -0.59 8.71 29.31
CA LEU A 276 0.36 7.64 29.65
C LEU A 276 0.65 6.74 28.44
N THR A 277 -0.38 6.30 27.72
CA THR A 277 -0.25 5.50 26.50
C THR A 277 0.52 6.24 25.40
N GLY A 278 0.18 7.51 25.17
CA GLY A 278 0.84 8.35 24.16
C GLY A 278 2.33 8.53 24.45
N MET A 279 2.69 9.00 25.64
CA MET A 279 4.09 9.22 26.04
C MET A 279 4.91 7.94 25.94
N LEU A 280 4.48 6.86 26.59
CA LEU A 280 5.26 5.61 26.64
C LEU A 280 5.49 5.03 25.24
N TRP A 281 4.49 5.07 24.36
CA TRP A 281 4.65 4.60 22.98
C TRP A 281 5.61 5.47 22.15
N ALA A 282 5.54 6.79 22.29
CA ALA A 282 6.47 7.72 21.63
C ALA A 282 7.91 7.50 22.12
N MET A 283 8.14 7.45 23.43
CA MET A 283 9.44 7.15 24.03
C MET A 283 9.99 5.78 23.59
N ALA A 284 9.13 4.78 23.44
CA ALA A 284 9.48 3.44 22.93
C ALA A 284 9.80 3.44 21.42
N GLY A 285 9.28 4.41 20.65
CA GLY A 285 9.63 4.62 19.25
C GLY A 285 10.94 5.41 19.08
N ALA A 286 11.23 6.34 20.00
CA ALA A 286 12.45 7.15 20.04
C ALA A 286 13.65 6.45 20.73
N GLY A 287 13.45 5.24 21.26
CA GLY A 287 14.51 4.46 21.91
C GLY A 287 14.97 4.98 23.29
N TRP A 288 14.19 5.86 23.94
CA TRP A 288 14.52 6.58 25.20
C TRP A 288 14.62 5.68 26.47
N SER A 289 15.09 4.44 26.34
CA SER A 289 15.35 3.47 27.43
C SER A 289 16.33 3.93 28.52
N ALA A 290 17.02 5.06 28.31
CA ALA A 290 17.86 5.72 29.31
C ALA A 290 17.05 6.46 30.40
N GLU A 291 15.82 6.92 30.10
CA GLU A 291 14.95 7.74 30.98
C GLU A 291 14.29 6.90 32.10
N ARG A 292 15.08 6.11 32.82
CA ARG A 292 14.60 5.04 33.72
C ARG A 292 13.70 5.54 34.85
N GLU A 293 13.98 6.72 35.40
CA GLU A 293 13.19 7.30 36.50
C GLU A 293 11.80 7.71 36.00
N LEU A 294 11.73 8.44 34.88
CA LEU A 294 10.46 8.79 34.23
C LEU A 294 9.66 7.54 33.84
N ILE A 295 10.28 6.57 33.14
CA ILE A 295 9.55 5.36 32.70
C ILE A 295 9.08 4.55 33.91
N GLY A 296 9.87 4.49 34.99
CA GLY A 296 9.48 3.85 36.25
C GLY A 296 8.28 4.52 36.93
N ALA A 297 8.25 5.85 36.94
CA ALA A 297 7.13 6.65 37.48
C ALA A 297 5.86 6.53 36.61
N LEU A 298 5.98 6.65 35.29
CA LEU A 298 4.87 6.45 34.35
C LEU A 298 4.31 5.02 34.41
N ALA A 299 5.17 4.00 34.56
CA ALA A 299 4.74 2.63 34.81
C ALA A 299 4.07 2.46 36.18
N GLY A 300 4.48 3.23 37.19
CA GLY A 300 3.81 3.35 38.49
C GLY A 300 2.38 3.83 38.35
N ALA A 301 2.20 5.02 37.77
CA ALA A 301 0.88 5.61 37.53
C ALA A 301 0.00 4.75 36.60
N ALA A 302 0.59 4.07 35.62
CA ALA A 302 -0.14 3.13 34.78
C ALA A 302 -0.63 1.88 35.57
N ARG A 303 0.12 1.42 36.59
CA ARG A 303 -0.31 0.34 37.51
C ARG A 303 -1.40 0.78 38.47
N THR A 304 -1.32 1.98 39.06
CA THR A 304 -2.39 2.51 39.94
C THR A 304 -3.69 2.76 39.18
N LYS A 305 -3.59 3.17 37.91
CA LYS A 305 -4.73 3.61 37.08
C LYS A 305 -5.26 2.57 36.10
N VAL A 306 -4.89 1.28 36.18
CA VAL A 306 -5.33 0.23 35.22
C VAL A 306 -6.85 0.21 34.98
N ALA A 307 -7.65 0.53 36.00
CA ALA A 307 -9.10 0.64 35.89
C ALA A 307 -9.60 1.73 34.91
N SER A 308 -8.81 2.77 34.66
CA SER A 308 -9.17 3.91 33.78
C SER A 308 -8.81 3.71 32.31
N PHE A 309 -7.91 2.79 31.98
CA PHE A 309 -7.53 2.51 30.59
C PHE A 309 -8.65 1.77 29.86
N ARG A 310 -8.84 2.10 28.58
CA ARG A 310 -9.50 1.21 27.61
C ARG A 310 -8.57 0.04 27.30
N THR A 311 -9.13 -1.13 27.01
CA THR A 311 -8.35 -2.36 26.74
C THR A 311 -7.27 -2.21 25.65
N PRO A 312 -7.47 -1.43 24.55
CA PRO A 312 -6.42 -1.17 23.55
C PRO A 312 -5.26 -0.34 24.11
N GLU A 313 -5.57 0.72 24.87
CA GLU A 313 -4.58 1.64 25.46
C GLU A 313 -3.66 0.92 26.44
N LEU A 314 -4.23 -0.02 27.19
CA LEU A 314 -3.52 -0.88 28.14
C LEU A 314 -2.57 -1.85 27.42
N ALA A 315 -2.98 -2.42 26.28
CA ALA A 315 -2.13 -3.26 25.44
C ALA A 315 -0.95 -2.48 24.84
N THR A 316 -1.19 -1.25 24.37
CA THR A 316 -0.14 -0.34 23.86
C THR A 316 0.86 0.03 24.95
N VAL A 317 0.42 0.30 26.19
CA VAL A 317 1.32 0.52 27.34
C VAL A 317 2.19 -0.70 27.62
N CYS A 318 1.62 -1.91 27.61
CA CYS A 318 2.39 -3.14 27.79
C CYS A 318 3.46 -3.32 26.69
N ALA A 319 3.10 -3.06 25.44
CA ALA A 319 4.02 -3.13 24.30
C ALA A 319 5.14 -2.07 24.38
N ALA A 320 4.83 -0.86 24.86
CA ALA A 320 5.79 0.22 25.06
C ALA A 320 6.81 -0.12 26.17
N LEU A 321 6.35 -0.55 27.35
CA LEU A 321 7.23 -0.90 28.47
C LEU A 321 8.14 -2.09 28.14
N ALA A 322 7.63 -3.08 27.41
CA ALA A 322 8.43 -4.21 26.93
C ALA A 322 9.56 -3.79 25.97
N ARG A 323 9.32 -2.79 25.09
CA ARG A 323 10.35 -2.18 24.22
C ARG A 323 11.36 -1.34 25.00
N LEU A 324 10.89 -0.60 26.02
CA LEU A 324 11.72 0.21 26.92
C LEU A 324 12.48 -0.62 27.98
N GLN A 325 12.34 -1.96 27.96
CA GLN A 325 13.01 -2.90 28.86
C GLN A 325 12.71 -2.66 30.36
N GLN A 326 11.48 -2.22 30.67
CA GLN A 326 11.03 -1.95 32.04
C GLN A 326 9.97 -2.94 32.51
N ASP A 327 9.94 -3.19 33.83
CA ASP A 327 9.09 -4.24 34.40
C ASP A 327 7.59 -3.90 34.35
N ALA A 328 6.90 -4.65 33.48
CA ALA A 328 5.46 -4.61 33.31
C ALA A 328 4.71 -5.65 34.16
N ALA A 329 5.36 -6.45 35.01
CA ALA A 329 4.75 -7.55 35.77
C ALA A 329 3.45 -7.15 36.49
N GLY A 330 3.50 -6.08 37.29
CA GLY A 330 2.31 -5.59 38.01
C GLY A 330 1.18 -5.10 37.09
N LEU A 331 1.52 -4.58 35.91
CA LEU A 331 0.54 -4.21 34.88
C LEU A 331 -0.10 -5.46 34.26
N HIS A 332 0.70 -6.48 33.93
CA HIS A 332 0.22 -7.76 33.42
C HIS A 332 -0.68 -8.51 34.42
N SER A 333 -0.41 -8.44 35.73
CA SER A 333 -1.29 -8.98 36.77
C SER A 333 -2.68 -8.32 36.73
N SER A 334 -2.74 -6.99 36.64
CA SER A 334 -4.01 -6.26 36.53
C SER A 334 -4.71 -6.45 35.17
N CYS A 335 -3.96 -6.61 34.07
CA CYS A 335 -4.51 -7.04 32.78
C CYS A 335 -5.20 -8.42 32.89
N THR A 336 -4.62 -9.34 33.69
CA THR A 336 -5.17 -10.68 33.91
C THR A 336 -6.49 -10.64 34.68
N GLN A 337 -6.72 -9.65 35.54
CA GLN A 337 -8.03 -9.40 36.16
C GLN A 337 -9.08 -8.85 35.17
N ARG A 338 -8.65 -8.28 34.04
CA ARG A 338 -9.51 -7.78 32.96
C ARG A 338 -9.65 -8.75 31.77
N ARG A 339 -9.20 -10.00 31.90
CA ARG A 339 -9.26 -11.03 30.84
C ARG A 339 -10.64 -11.16 30.18
N ASP A 340 -11.72 -10.95 30.93
CA ASP A 340 -13.09 -11.15 30.45
C ASP A 340 -13.53 -10.04 29.45
N SER A 341 -12.72 -8.97 29.31
CA SER A 341 -12.87 -7.91 28.29
C SER A 341 -12.04 -8.16 27.01
N VAL A 342 -11.17 -9.18 26.99
CA VAL A 342 -10.34 -9.53 25.83
C VAL A 342 -11.16 -9.90 24.57
N PRO A 343 -12.35 -10.55 24.67
CA PRO A 343 -13.21 -10.78 23.51
C PRO A 343 -13.79 -9.52 22.85
N ALA A 344 -13.64 -8.34 23.47
CA ALA A 344 -14.06 -7.05 22.91
C ALA A 344 -12.93 -6.27 22.22
N LEU A 345 -11.73 -6.86 22.11
CA LEU A 345 -10.60 -6.28 21.37
C LEU A 345 -10.76 -6.45 19.86
N SER A 346 -10.27 -5.47 19.10
CA SER A 346 -10.18 -5.57 17.64
C SER A 346 -9.12 -6.58 17.19
N SER A 347 -9.17 -6.95 15.90
CA SER A 347 -8.27 -7.97 15.35
C SER A 347 -6.78 -7.56 15.35
N GLU A 348 -6.49 -6.27 15.27
CA GLU A 348 -5.13 -5.70 15.38
C GLU A 348 -4.66 -5.63 16.84
N GLU A 349 -5.56 -5.29 17.76
CA GLU A 349 -5.28 -5.23 19.20
C GLU A 349 -5.00 -6.60 19.79
N LEU A 350 -5.72 -7.65 19.36
CA LEU A 350 -5.47 -9.04 19.75
C LEU A 350 -4.06 -9.50 19.33
N VAL A 351 -3.64 -9.18 18.11
CA VAL A 351 -2.28 -9.49 17.59
C VAL A 351 -1.22 -8.70 18.36
N THR A 352 -1.45 -7.41 18.63
CA THR A 352 -0.54 -6.55 19.38
C THR A 352 -0.37 -7.02 20.84
N THR A 353 -1.47 -7.40 21.48
CA THR A 353 -1.49 -7.98 22.83
C THR A 353 -0.74 -9.30 22.87
N ALA A 354 -0.99 -10.20 21.90
CA ALA A 354 -0.29 -11.47 21.76
C ALA A 354 1.24 -11.29 21.60
N TRP A 355 1.67 -10.30 20.82
CA TRP A 355 3.09 -9.96 20.66
C TRP A 355 3.72 -9.43 21.95
N ALA A 356 3.05 -8.51 22.66
CA ALA A 356 3.56 -7.91 23.90
C ALA A 356 3.79 -8.97 24.98
N LEU A 357 2.81 -9.86 25.19
CA LEU A 357 2.94 -11.01 26.11
C LEU A 357 4.13 -11.90 25.73
N ALA A 358 4.38 -12.11 24.43
CA ALA A 358 5.44 -12.98 23.94
C ALA A 358 6.85 -12.42 24.19
N GLN A 359 7.01 -11.09 24.31
CA GLN A 359 8.27 -10.49 24.77
C GLN A 359 8.40 -10.58 26.29
N GLY A 360 7.33 -10.32 27.06
CA GLY A 360 7.35 -10.40 28.52
C GLY A 360 7.81 -11.75 29.06
N LYS A 361 7.43 -12.87 28.43
CA LYS A 361 7.93 -14.21 28.83
C LYS A 361 9.43 -14.40 28.55
N LYS A 362 10.04 -13.73 27.56
CA LYS A 362 11.51 -13.73 27.39
C LYS A 362 12.22 -13.02 28.53
N GLN A 363 11.56 -12.03 29.14
CA GLN A 363 12.03 -11.29 30.32
C GLN A 363 11.70 -12.01 31.64
N GLY A 364 11.13 -13.23 31.57
CA GLY A 364 10.90 -14.11 32.73
C GLY A 364 9.48 -14.07 33.34
N LEU A 365 8.54 -13.35 32.72
CA LEU A 365 7.21 -13.13 33.31
C LEU A 365 6.22 -14.29 33.08
N GLU A 366 5.42 -14.61 34.10
CA GLU A 366 4.32 -15.57 34.01
C GLU A 366 3.02 -14.89 33.54
N SER A 367 2.54 -15.25 32.34
CA SER A 367 1.35 -14.63 31.72
C SER A 367 0.21 -15.62 31.43
N GLY A 368 0.21 -16.79 32.07
CA GLY A 368 -0.57 -17.98 31.65
C GLY A 368 -2.06 -17.74 31.39
N PRO A 369 -2.85 -17.25 32.37
CA PRO A 369 -4.30 -17.11 32.20
C PRO A 369 -4.71 -16.05 31.18
N LEU A 370 -3.92 -14.96 31.06
CA LEU A 370 -4.18 -13.91 30.08
C LEU A 370 -3.80 -14.35 28.65
N ALA A 371 -2.68 -15.07 28.49
CA ALA A 371 -2.31 -15.66 27.20
C ALA A 371 -3.35 -16.70 26.73
N ALA A 372 -3.98 -17.44 27.64
CA ALA A 372 -5.08 -18.34 27.32
C ALA A 372 -6.34 -17.58 26.85
N ALA A 373 -6.73 -16.51 27.54
CA ALA A 373 -7.87 -15.67 27.15
C ALA A 373 -7.67 -14.99 25.79
N VAL A 374 -6.46 -14.46 25.54
CA VAL A 374 -6.09 -13.90 24.22
C VAL A 374 -6.07 -14.98 23.15
N ALA A 375 -5.57 -16.19 23.43
CA ALA A 375 -5.60 -17.29 22.46
C ALA A 375 -7.04 -17.70 22.07
N ALA A 376 -7.96 -17.81 23.04
CA ALA A 376 -9.37 -18.13 22.77
C ALA A 376 -10.07 -16.99 21.98
N ALA A 377 -9.89 -15.73 22.39
CA ALA A 377 -10.43 -14.59 21.66
C ALA A 377 -9.87 -14.48 20.23
N CYS A 378 -8.59 -14.82 20.03
CA CYS A 378 -8.00 -14.95 18.71
C CYS A 378 -8.70 -16.02 17.86
N VAL A 379 -8.91 -17.23 18.39
CA VAL A 379 -9.59 -18.32 17.67
C VAL A 379 -11.04 -17.96 17.32
N ALA A 380 -11.75 -17.28 18.21
CA ALA A 380 -13.13 -16.86 17.98
C ALA A 380 -13.25 -15.69 16.98
N GLY A 381 -12.41 -14.66 17.11
CA GLY A 381 -12.58 -13.36 16.43
C GLY A 381 -11.75 -13.12 15.18
N LEU A 382 -10.64 -13.84 14.95
CA LEU A 382 -9.71 -13.54 13.85
C LEU A 382 -10.02 -14.29 12.55
N SER A 383 -9.61 -13.69 11.43
CA SER A 383 -9.44 -14.38 10.14
C SER A 383 -8.26 -15.36 10.18
N SER A 384 -8.24 -16.36 9.30
CA SER A 384 -7.23 -17.43 9.32
C SER A 384 -5.78 -16.93 9.28
N GLY A 385 -5.49 -15.88 8.51
CA GLY A 385 -4.14 -15.29 8.44
C GLY A 385 -3.75 -14.52 9.69
N GLN A 386 -4.66 -13.72 10.25
CA GLN A 386 -4.44 -13.05 11.54
C GLN A 386 -4.30 -14.07 12.69
N LEU A 387 -5.07 -15.16 12.63
CA LEU A 387 -5.02 -16.27 13.58
C LEU A 387 -3.66 -16.98 13.54
N CYS A 388 -3.11 -17.29 12.35
CA CYS A 388 -1.75 -17.83 12.24
C CYS A 388 -0.71 -16.87 12.84
N ARG A 389 -0.79 -15.56 12.58
CA ARG A 389 0.13 -14.57 13.17
C ARG A 389 0.04 -14.51 14.70
N ALA A 390 -1.18 -14.46 15.24
CA ALA A 390 -1.41 -14.44 16.68
C ALA A 390 -0.96 -15.75 17.36
N LEU A 391 -1.31 -16.91 16.80
CA LEU A 391 -0.88 -18.20 17.32
C LEU A 391 0.63 -18.43 17.17
N GLY A 392 1.28 -17.88 16.14
CA GLY A 392 2.74 -17.89 15.99
C GLY A 392 3.48 -17.12 17.11
N ALA A 393 2.87 -16.05 17.63
CA ALA A 393 3.35 -15.36 18.84
C ALA A 393 3.02 -16.16 20.11
N LEU A 394 1.77 -16.63 20.25
CA LEU A 394 1.27 -17.33 21.43
C LEU A 394 1.84 -18.75 21.62
N ALA A 395 2.32 -19.42 20.57
CA ALA A 395 2.92 -20.76 20.65
C ALA A 395 4.21 -20.80 21.49
N ARG A 396 4.82 -19.64 21.80
CA ARG A 396 5.95 -19.52 22.73
C ARG A 396 5.49 -19.37 24.19
N LEU A 397 4.24 -18.98 24.40
CA LEU A 397 3.63 -18.69 25.70
C LEU A 397 2.89 -19.90 26.28
N VAL A 398 2.00 -20.50 25.50
CA VAL A 398 0.94 -21.42 25.93
C VAL A 398 1.48 -22.80 26.39
N PRO A 399 1.17 -23.26 27.61
CA PRO A 399 1.44 -24.63 28.07
C PRO A 399 0.68 -25.71 27.27
N SER A 400 1.25 -26.93 27.20
CA SER A 400 0.67 -28.07 26.48
C SER A 400 -0.78 -28.40 26.86
N SER A 401 -1.15 -28.23 28.13
CA SER A 401 -2.51 -28.44 28.64
C SER A 401 -3.58 -27.56 28.00
N LEU A 402 -3.19 -26.40 27.47
CA LEU A 402 -4.07 -25.44 26.78
C LEU A 402 -4.05 -25.60 25.25
N VAL A 403 -3.18 -26.46 24.70
CA VAL A 403 -3.15 -26.75 23.26
C VAL A 403 -4.31 -27.66 22.84
N SER A 404 -4.76 -28.59 23.69
CA SER A 404 -5.87 -29.49 23.35
C SER A 404 -7.22 -28.79 23.12
N PRO A 405 -7.72 -27.89 24.00
CA PRO A 405 -8.95 -27.14 23.72
C PRO A 405 -8.83 -26.31 22.43
N LEU A 406 -7.68 -25.66 22.25
CA LEU A 406 -7.42 -24.83 21.07
C LEU A 406 -7.48 -25.65 19.77
N LEU A 407 -6.84 -26.83 19.73
CA LEU A 407 -6.92 -27.75 18.59
C LEU A 407 -8.34 -28.26 18.34
N GLN A 408 -9.13 -28.49 19.41
CA GLN A 408 -10.50 -28.98 19.32
C GLN A 408 -11.49 -27.91 18.81
N GLU A 409 -11.17 -26.64 19.03
CA GLU A 409 -11.89 -25.47 18.50
C GLU A 409 -11.45 -25.15 17.05
N LEU A 410 -10.14 -25.24 16.76
CA LEU A 410 -9.59 -25.16 15.41
C LEU A 410 -10.13 -26.26 14.48
N GLN A 411 -10.39 -27.46 15.00
CA GLN A 411 -11.05 -28.56 14.27
C GLN A 411 -12.49 -28.24 13.82
N GLN A 412 -13.15 -27.25 14.42
CA GLN A 412 -14.51 -26.83 14.04
C GLN A 412 -14.53 -25.66 13.04
N ARG A 413 -13.35 -25.13 12.65
CA ARG A 413 -13.20 -24.11 11.60
C ARG A 413 -12.56 -24.71 10.34
N PRO A 414 -13.09 -24.44 9.13
CA PRO A 414 -12.46 -24.87 7.88
C PRO A 414 -11.20 -24.03 7.60
N LEU A 415 -10.04 -24.54 8.01
CA LEU A 415 -8.74 -23.91 7.78
C LEU A 415 -8.11 -24.43 6.48
N PRO A 416 -7.46 -23.57 5.66
CA PRO A 416 -6.75 -24.01 4.47
C PRO A 416 -5.55 -24.90 4.84
N PRO A 417 -5.15 -25.88 4.01
CA PRO A 417 -4.12 -26.87 4.36
C PRO A 417 -2.79 -26.29 4.86
N ALA A 418 -2.34 -25.17 4.29
CA ALA A 418 -1.11 -24.49 4.72
C ALA A 418 -1.21 -23.96 6.16
N ALA A 419 -2.33 -23.36 6.55
CA ALA A 419 -2.57 -22.91 7.93
C ALA A 419 -2.64 -24.09 8.90
N LEU A 420 -3.23 -25.22 8.46
CA LEU A 420 -3.24 -26.45 9.25
C LEU A 420 -1.81 -26.97 9.47
N VAL A 421 -0.96 -26.95 8.44
CA VAL A 421 0.46 -27.35 8.52
C VAL A 421 1.26 -26.42 9.44
N GLU A 422 1.05 -25.09 9.40
CA GLU A 422 1.69 -24.16 10.32
C GLU A 422 1.29 -24.39 11.78
N VAL A 423 -0.01 -24.52 12.04
CA VAL A 423 -0.58 -24.77 13.37
C VAL A 423 -0.09 -26.11 13.93
N LEU A 424 -0.11 -27.17 13.14
CA LEU A 424 0.43 -28.48 13.52
C LEU A 424 1.94 -28.41 13.75
N SER A 425 2.69 -27.69 12.92
CA SER A 425 4.13 -27.47 13.12
C SER A 425 4.43 -26.65 14.38
N ALA A 426 3.58 -25.69 14.75
CA ALA A 426 3.67 -24.96 16.01
C ALA A 426 3.38 -25.87 17.21
N ALA A 427 2.31 -26.67 17.17
CA ALA A 427 1.96 -27.63 18.21
C ALA A 427 3.03 -28.74 18.39
N MET A 428 3.60 -29.24 17.28
CA MET A 428 4.72 -30.18 17.32
C MET A 428 5.97 -29.54 17.90
N ARG A 429 6.32 -28.29 17.51
CA ARG A 429 7.46 -27.56 18.09
C ARG A 429 7.28 -27.29 19.59
N ALA A 430 6.08 -26.95 20.05
CA ALA A 430 5.78 -26.81 21.48
C ALA A 430 5.91 -28.16 22.23
N SER A 431 5.37 -29.25 21.65
CA SER A 431 5.46 -30.59 22.23
C SER A 431 6.91 -31.12 22.29
N LEU A 432 7.73 -30.82 21.29
CA LEU A 432 9.15 -31.15 21.25
C LEU A 432 9.96 -30.32 22.26
N LEU A 433 9.63 -29.04 22.43
CA LEU A 433 10.26 -28.18 23.43
C LEU A 433 9.95 -28.64 24.85
N GLU A 434 8.71 -29.08 25.12
CA GLU A 434 8.33 -29.67 26.40
C GLU A 434 9.04 -31.02 26.65
N ALA A 435 9.20 -31.84 25.61
CA ALA A 435 9.99 -33.08 25.69
C ALA A 435 11.48 -32.81 26.00
N ASP A 436 12.09 -31.82 25.35
CA ASP A 436 13.48 -31.39 25.61
C ASP A 436 13.63 -30.80 27.03
N LEU A 437 12.69 -29.97 27.48
CA LEU A 437 12.68 -29.45 28.86
C LEU A 437 12.57 -30.58 29.90
N LEU A 438 11.72 -31.59 29.67
CA LEU A 438 11.63 -32.79 30.51
C LEU A 438 12.89 -33.68 30.43
N GLN A 439 13.56 -33.71 29.28
CA GLN A 439 14.82 -34.44 29.09
C GLN A 439 16.00 -33.73 29.79
N ARG A 440 16.05 -32.40 29.75
CA ARG A 440 17.00 -31.57 30.52
C ARG A 440 16.74 -31.64 32.02
N ALA A 441 15.47 -31.72 32.44
CA ALA A 441 15.11 -31.96 33.85
C ALA A 441 15.62 -33.32 34.37
N ARG A 442 15.73 -34.34 33.49
CA ARG A 442 16.33 -35.65 33.80
C ARG A 442 17.87 -35.66 33.77
N LEU A 443 18.53 -34.60 33.30
CA LEU A 443 19.98 -34.52 33.11
C LEU A 443 20.69 -33.64 34.16
N ARG A 444 20.00 -33.19 35.21
CA ARG A 444 20.66 -32.58 36.38
C ARG A 444 21.25 -33.66 37.30
N PRO A 445 22.57 -33.68 37.58
CA PRO A 445 23.13 -34.58 38.59
C PRO A 445 22.83 -34.06 40.00
N SER A 446 21.99 -34.77 40.75
CA SER A 446 21.77 -34.51 42.18
C SER A 446 22.70 -35.37 43.04
N ALA A 447 23.51 -34.73 43.89
CA ALA A 447 24.32 -35.41 44.91
C ALA A 447 23.43 -36.14 45.96
N PRO A 448 23.96 -37.14 46.68
CA PRO A 448 23.15 -38.30 47.07
C PRO A 448 22.62 -38.30 48.51
N ARG A 449 21.48 -38.98 48.74
CA ARG A 449 21.29 -39.84 49.94
C ARG A 449 20.06 -40.76 49.90
N ALA A 450 20.13 -41.78 50.76
CA ALA A 450 19.05 -42.59 51.33
C ALA A 450 18.23 -43.52 50.41
N THR A 451 18.50 -44.81 50.58
CA THR A 451 17.75 -45.98 50.09
C THR A 451 16.31 -46.06 50.59
N ARG A 452 15.37 -46.40 49.70
CA ARG A 452 14.50 -47.60 49.79
C ARG A 452 13.88 -47.88 48.41
N GLY A 453 13.73 -49.15 48.05
CA GLY A 453 13.38 -49.56 46.69
C GLY A 453 11.89 -49.72 46.42
N LEU A 454 11.53 -49.75 45.13
CA LEU A 454 10.29 -50.35 44.61
C LEU A 454 10.50 -50.76 43.13
N SER A 455 9.58 -51.56 42.58
CA SER A 455 9.82 -52.45 41.44
C SER A 455 9.47 -51.92 40.05
N GLU A 456 9.88 -52.70 39.06
CA GLU A 456 9.60 -52.69 37.61
C GLU A 456 8.27 -52.03 37.17
N ARG A 457 8.29 -50.72 36.87
CA ARG A 457 7.24 -50.06 36.06
C ARG A 457 7.78 -48.90 35.22
N ASN A 458 8.34 -49.17 34.02
CA ASN A 458 8.65 -48.10 33.06
C ASN A 458 8.67 -48.45 31.55
N ALA A 459 8.32 -49.68 31.14
CA ALA A 459 8.24 -50.02 29.70
C ALA A 459 6.97 -49.46 29.01
N GLY A 460 5.82 -49.50 29.68
CA GLY A 460 4.52 -49.20 29.06
C GLY A 460 4.28 -47.73 28.68
N ALA A 461 4.95 -46.78 29.34
CA ALA A 461 4.73 -45.34 29.10
C ALA A 461 5.17 -44.89 27.69
N SER A 462 6.14 -45.57 27.08
CA SER A 462 6.61 -45.29 25.72
C SER A 462 5.65 -45.81 24.66
N GLN A 463 5.12 -47.04 24.85
CA GLN A 463 4.15 -47.64 23.92
C GLN A 463 2.82 -46.87 23.92
N LEU A 464 2.32 -46.42 25.08
CA LEU A 464 1.08 -45.63 25.14
C LEU A 464 1.17 -44.28 24.38
N LYS A 465 2.37 -43.70 24.26
CA LYS A 465 2.59 -42.45 23.50
C LYS A 465 2.68 -42.71 22.00
N LEU A 466 3.40 -43.76 21.57
CA LEU A 466 3.41 -44.21 20.17
C LEU A 466 2.01 -44.60 19.69
N ALA A 467 1.21 -45.28 20.53
CA ALA A 467 -0.17 -45.63 20.22
C ALA A 467 -1.07 -44.40 19.97
N ARG A 468 -0.84 -43.27 20.67
CA ARG A 468 -1.57 -42.01 20.41
C ARG A 468 -1.19 -41.36 19.08
N VAL A 469 0.08 -41.42 18.69
CA VAL A 469 0.53 -40.95 17.36
C VAL A 469 -0.06 -41.84 16.25
N ALA A 470 -0.08 -43.17 16.46
CA ALA A 470 -0.71 -44.11 15.55
C ALA A 470 -2.24 -43.90 15.42
N LEU A 471 -2.94 -43.59 16.52
CA LEU A 471 -4.37 -43.26 16.49
C LEU A 471 -4.67 -42.01 15.64
N ALA A 472 -3.83 -40.98 15.75
CA ALA A 472 -3.96 -39.76 14.97
C ALA A 472 -3.75 -39.99 13.46
N ALA A 473 -2.85 -40.90 13.09
CA ALA A 473 -2.66 -41.32 11.70
C ALA A 473 -3.81 -42.21 11.20
N GLY A 474 -4.30 -43.14 12.02
CA GLY A 474 -5.39 -44.06 11.67
C GLY A 474 -6.72 -43.36 11.38
N TYR A 475 -6.98 -42.21 12.01
CA TYR A 475 -8.20 -41.42 11.78
C TYR A 475 -8.34 -40.83 10.36
N PHE A 476 -7.27 -40.83 9.56
CA PHE A 476 -7.30 -40.36 8.17
C PHE A 476 -7.44 -41.49 7.13
N ALA A 477 -7.47 -42.75 7.54
CA ALA A 477 -7.51 -43.91 6.63
C ALA A 477 -8.95 -44.44 6.39
N GLY A 478 -9.92 -43.55 6.22
CA GLY A 478 -11.33 -43.87 5.96
C GLY A 478 -11.77 -43.44 4.56
N GLY A 479 -11.49 -44.25 3.54
CA GLY A 479 -11.95 -44.00 2.17
C GLY A 479 -13.44 -44.28 1.98
N LEU A 480 -14.11 -43.44 1.21
CA LEU A 480 -15.41 -43.77 0.60
C LEU A 480 -15.18 -44.83 -0.50
N ASP A 481 -16.19 -45.66 -0.76
CA ASP A 481 -16.16 -46.56 -1.92
C ASP A 481 -16.41 -45.81 -3.24
N GLY A 482 -16.34 -46.52 -4.36
CA GLY A 482 -16.52 -45.95 -5.71
C GLY A 482 -17.90 -45.33 -5.98
N ASN A 483 -18.87 -45.50 -5.08
CA ASN A 483 -20.20 -44.88 -5.15
C ASN A 483 -20.44 -43.83 -4.03
N GLY A 484 -19.40 -43.49 -3.25
CA GLY A 484 -19.42 -42.37 -2.32
C GLY A 484 -20.03 -42.64 -0.94
N ASN A 485 -20.27 -43.89 -0.56
CA ASN A 485 -20.83 -44.21 0.76
C ASN A 485 -19.74 -44.45 1.83
N PRO A 486 -19.90 -43.93 3.05
CA PRO A 486 -18.99 -44.22 4.16
C PRO A 486 -19.32 -45.57 4.82
N HIS A 487 -18.31 -46.43 4.96
CA HIS A 487 -18.46 -47.65 5.76
C HIS A 487 -18.62 -47.33 7.26
N ALA A 488 -19.71 -47.79 7.86
CA ALA A 488 -19.87 -47.80 9.31
C ALA A 488 -19.00 -48.91 9.94
N CYS A 489 -17.84 -48.54 10.48
CA CYS A 489 -17.02 -49.46 11.27
C CYS A 489 -17.61 -49.69 12.67
N THR A 490 -18.48 -50.69 12.78
CA THR A 490 -18.92 -51.22 14.08
C THR A 490 -17.73 -51.76 14.88
N LEU A 491 -17.64 -51.39 16.15
CA LEU A 491 -16.60 -51.86 17.08
C LEU A 491 -16.61 -53.39 17.24
N LEU A 492 -15.50 -54.05 16.88
CA LEU A 492 -15.24 -55.45 17.20
C LEU A 492 -13.90 -55.62 17.91
N THR A 493 -13.96 -55.62 19.24
CA THR A 493 -12.88 -56.04 20.13
C THR A 493 -13.03 -57.53 20.50
N PRO A 494 -12.08 -58.40 20.15
CA PRO A 494 -11.90 -59.69 20.81
C PRO A 494 -10.74 -59.66 21.84
N PRO A 495 -10.69 -60.58 22.82
CA PRO A 495 -10.23 -60.22 24.16
C PRO A 495 -9.06 -61.06 24.71
N PHE A 496 -8.34 -60.51 25.70
CA PHE A 496 -7.66 -61.31 26.71
C PHE A 496 -7.81 -60.69 28.11
N MET A 497 -8.39 -61.46 29.03
CA MET A 497 -8.40 -61.13 30.46
C MET A 497 -7.04 -61.45 31.10
N VAL A 498 -6.66 -60.64 32.09
CA VAL A 498 -5.54 -60.96 32.99
C VAL A 498 -6.06 -61.90 34.08
N VAL A 499 -5.33 -62.99 34.33
CA VAL A 499 -5.52 -63.87 35.50
C VAL A 499 -4.20 -63.92 36.26
N VAL A 500 -4.27 -63.73 37.59
CA VAL A 500 -3.13 -63.81 38.52
C VAL A 500 -3.60 -64.48 39.81
N PRO A 501 -2.87 -65.48 40.31
CA PRO A 501 -2.81 -65.72 41.74
C PRO A 501 -1.41 -66.06 42.29
N GLU A 502 -0.95 -65.20 43.23
CA GLU A 502 -0.32 -65.49 44.55
C GLU A 502 0.99 -66.33 44.73
N GLY A 503 1.71 -66.02 45.82
CA GLY A 503 2.96 -66.65 46.32
C GLY A 503 4.26 -65.94 45.86
N GLY A 504 5.31 -65.68 46.67
CA GLY A 504 5.55 -65.87 48.12
C GLY A 504 6.28 -67.17 48.51
N ALA A 505 7.39 -67.20 49.26
CA ALA A 505 8.31 -66.15 49.75
C ALA A 505 9.67 -66.75 50.27
N MET A 506 10.72 -65.91 50.42
CA MET A 506 12.03 -66.14 51.11
C MET A 506 13.04 -67.15 50.49
N GLY A 507 14.36 -67.02 50.79
CA GLY A 507 15.37 -68.02 50.32
C GLY A 507 16.91 -67.77 50.31
N SER A 508 17.46 -66.70 50.91
CA SER A 508 18.87 -66.50 51.42
C SER A 508 20.14 -67.30 50.96
N VAL A 509 21.31 -66.61 50.99
CA VAL A 509 22.73 -67.10 51.22
C VAL A 509 23.74 -67.13 50.03
N ASP A 510 24.76 -66.26 50.17
CA ASP A 510 26.20 -66.25 49.81
C ASP A 510 26.94 -67.12 48.75
N SER A 511 27.60 -66.40 47.80
CA SER A 511 29.08 -66.32 47.61
C SER A 511 29.86 -67.50 46.89
N PRO A 512 31.20 -67.42 46.57
CA PRO A 512 31.68 -67.00 45.22
C PRO A 512 32.90 -67.80 44.61
N ILE A 513 33.58 -67.25 43.57
CA ILE A 513 35.02 -67.43 43.10
C ILE A 513 35.27 -68.04 41.68
N GLY A 514 36.26 -67.48 40.91
CA GLY A 514 36.93 -68.05 39.70
C GLY A 514 36.82 -67.19 38.40
N ARG A 515 37.80 -66.89 37.50
CA ARG A 515 39.08 -67.47 36.96
C ARG A 515 38.91 -68.60 35.90
N THR A 516 39.66 -68.79 34.79
CA THR A 516 40.81 -68.15 34.03
C THR A 516 41.05 -68.98 32.72
N SER A 517 41.75 -68.62 31.61
CA SER A 517 42.18 -67.36 30.91
C SER A 517 43.11 -67.65 29.67
N VAL A 518 43.27 -66.69 28.72
CA VAL A 518 44.50 -66.38 27.89
C VAL A 518 44.83 -67.10 26.52
N HIS A 519 45.59 -66.40 25.64
CA HIS A 519 46.29 -66.74 24.33
C HIS A 519 45.47 -66.77 22.99
N GLN A 520 45.81 -65.99 21.92
CA GLN A 520 46.82 -66.07 20.79
C GLN A 520 46.41 -67.00 19.60
N GLY A 521 46.69 -66.75 18.29
CA GLY A 521 47.28 -65.61 17.52
C GLY A 521 47.51 -65.95 16.00
N GLU A 522 47.74 -64.94 15.12
CA GLU A 522 48.20 -65.02 13.68
C GLU A 522 47.28 -65.74 12.63
N GLY A 523 47.30 -65.56 11.29
CA GLY A 523 47.88 -64.56 10.34
C GLY A 523 47.74 -64.99 8.82
N LEU A 524 47.65 -64.03 7.86
CA LEU A 524 47.80 -64.18 6.35
C LEU A 524 46.71 -64.98 5.55
N GLU A 525 46.55 -64.96 4.19
CA GLU A 525 46.62 -63.93 3.09
C GLU A 525 45.98 -64.49 1.75
N ALA A 526 45.87 -63.69 0.65
CA ALA A 526 45.54 -64.02 -0.79
C ALA A 526 44.11 -64.57 -1.15
N VAL A 527 43.33 -64.22 -2.22
CA VAL A 527 43.50 -63.89 -3.69
C VAL A 527 43.37 -65.17 -4.59
N GLU A 528 42.50 -65.30 -5.63
CA GLU A 528 41.49 -64.41 -6.30
C GLU A 528 40.39 -65.14 -7.17
N LEU A 529 39.41 -64.35 -7.68
CA LEU A 529 38.56 -64.41 -8.93
C LEU A 529 37.73 -65.64 -9.45
N ALA A 530 36.52 -65.29 -9.95
CA ALA A 530 35.80 -65.75 -11.18
C ALA A 530 34.69 -66.86 -11.23
N HIS A 531 33.44 -66.37 -11.40
CA HIS A 531 32.39 -66.74 -12.39
C HIS A 531 31.49 -68.02 -12.38
N LEU A 532 30.17 -67.73 -12.58
CA LEU A 532 29.08 -68.47 -13.28
C LEU A 532 28.39 -69.71 -12.64
N GLY A 533 27.04 -69.73 -12.72
CA GLY A 533 26.19 -70.93 -12.55
C GLY A 533 24.84 -70.69 -11.84
N PHE A 534 23.71 -71.10 -12.46
CA PHE A 534 22.38 -71.13 -11.81
C PHE A 534 22.14 -72.47 -11.09
N GLY A 535 21.47 -72.46 -9.92
CA GLY A 535 20.94 -73.68 -9.31
C GLY A 535 20.37 -73.51 -7.90
N ALA A 536 19.11 -73.90 -7.69
CA ALA A 536 18.47 -74.10 -6.38
C ALA A 536 18.00 -75.59 -6.31
N PRO A 537 17.94 -76.26 -5.14
CA PRO A 537 17.29 -75.75 -3.92
C PRO A 537 17.97 -76.06 -2.55
N ARG A 538 17.25 -75.67 -1.48
CA ARG A 538 17.43 -75.80 -0.01
C ARG A 538 17.95 -77.18 0.50
N PRO A 539 18.47 -77.35 1.75
CA PRO A 539 18.20 -76.53 2.97
C PRO A 539 19.37 -76.30 4.00
N ALA A 540 19.08 -75.47 5.04
CA ALA A 540 19.61 -75.45 6.42
C ALA A 540 21.13 -75.63 6.71
N SER A 541 21.84 -74.72 7.39
CA SER A 541 21.62 -74.34 8.80
C SER A 541 22.71 -73.36 9.36
N ALA A 542 22.42 -72.75 10.52
CA ALA A 542 23.34 -72.21 11.55
C ALA A 542 24.36 -71.05 11.28
N ALA A 543 24.16 -69.97 12.06
CA ALA A 543 25.18 -69.18 12.79
C ALA A 543 26.28 -68.37 12.07
N LEU A 544 26.00 -67.07 11.83
CA LEU A 544 26.87 -65.96 12.29
C LEU A 544 26.07 -64.63 12.26
N CYS A 545 25.87 -63.99 13.43
CA CYS A 545 25.13 -62.74 13.56
C CYS A 545 25.79 -61.81 14.59
N SER A 546 26.70 -60.94 14.13
CA SER A 546 27.20 -59.81 14.91
C SER A 546 27.82 -58.76 13.98
N LEU A 547 27.62 -57.47 14.30
CA LEU A 547 28.37 -56.33 13.76
C LEU A 547 28.41 -56.13 12.22
N MET A 548 27.25 -55.86 11.60
CA MET A 548 27.05 -54.66 10.76
C MET A 548 25.60 -54.54 10.28
N ASP A 549 24.81 -53.68 10.92
CA ASP A 549 24.19 -52.47 10.32
C ASP A 549 23.18 -51.83 11.31
N ARG A 550 23.15 -50.50 11.36
CA ARG A 550 22.14 -49.67 12.07
C ARG A 550 21.81 -48.36 11.32
N ARG A 551 22.15 -48.23 10.03
CA ARG A 551 21.85 -47.03 9.21
C ARG A 551 20.78 -47.25 8.14
N SER A 552 20.53 -48.49 7.70
CA SER A 552 19.53 -48.81 6.67
C SER A 552 18.09 -48.38 6.99
N ALA A 553 17.62 -48.55 8.23
CA ALA A 553 16.20 -48.33 8.58
C ALA A 553 15.69 -46.89 8.32
N LEU A 554 16.50 -45.86 8.59
CA LEU A 554 16.10 -44.46 8.33
C LEU A 554 16.08 -44.16 6.83
N SER A 555 17.04 -44.72 6.08
CA SER A 555 17.10 -44.59 4.62
C SER A 555 15.93 -45.28 3.93
N GLN A 556 15.49 -46.44 4.43
CA GLN A 556 14.34 -47.16 3.90
C GLN A 556 13.01 -46.42 4.16
N ALA A 557 12.85 -45.80 5.33
CA ALA A 557 11.69 -44.96 5.63
C ALA A 557 11.61 -43.72 4.71
N LEU A 558 12.73 -43.03 4.49
CA LEU A 558 12.79 -41.89 3.57
C LEU A 558 12.57 -42.30 2.11
N ALA A 559 13.14 -43.43 1.69
CA ALA A 559 12.92 -43.97 0.34
C ALA A 559 11.43 -44.33 0.10
N ALA A 560 10.74 -44.91 1.08
CA ALA A 560 9.31 -45.22 0.97
C ALA A 560 8.45 -43.96 0.78
N VAL A 561 8.76 -42.87 1.49
CA VAL A 561 8.08 -41.57 1.32
C VAL A 561 8.37 -40.96 -0.06
N ALA A 562 9.63 -41.01 -0.51
CA ALA A 562 10.01 -40.51 -1.84
C ALA A 562 9.34 -41.30 -2.98
N VAL A 563 9.25 -42.64 -2.87
CA VAL A 563 8.55 -43.49 -3.84
C VAL A 563 7.05 -43.21 -3.86
N LEU A 564 6.40 -43.02 -2.69
CA LEU A 564 4.98 -42.66 -2.65
C LEU A 564 4.70 -41.28 -3.27
N ALA A 565 5.60 -40.31 -3.12
CA ALA A 565 5.50 -39.02 -3.82
C ALA A 565 5.69 -39.17 -5.34
N ALA A 566 6.70 -39.93 -5.78
CA ALA A 566 6.98 -40.16 -7.19
C ALA A 566 5.85 -40.94 -7.90
N CYS A 567 5.30 -41.98 -7.27
CA CYS A 567 4.16 -42.72 -7.81
C CYS A 567 2.91 -41.86 -7.99
N ARG A 568 2.68 -40.88 -7.11
CA ARG A 568 1.56 -39.93 -7.25
C ARG A 568 1.77 -38.93 -8.38
N TYR A 569 2.99 -38.39 -8.52
CA TYR A 569 3.36 -37.52 -9.63
C TYR A 569 3.21 -38.24 -10.99
N LEU A 570 3.53 -39.53 -11.05
CA LEU A 570 3.39 -40.34 -12.27
C LEU A 570 1.94 -40.71 -12.63
N THR A 571 1.00 -40.75 -11.69
CA THR A 571 -0.43 -40.99 -12.03
C THR A 571 -1.17 -39.73 -12.50
N GLU A 572 -0.71 -38.53 -12.12
CA GLU A 572 -1.39 -37.27 -12.51
C GLU A 572 -0.99 -36.78 -13.92
N VAL A 573 0.02 -37.39 -14.56
CA VAL A 573 0.54 -37.00 -15.90
C VAL A 573 -0.08 -37.80 -17.07
N LEU A 574 -0.78 -38.90 -16.81
CA LEU A 574 -1.27 -39.81 -17.87
C LEU A 574 -2.74 -40.24 -17.69
N THR A 575 -3.70 -39.31 -17.78
CA THR A 575 -5.06 -39.58 -18.35
C THR A 575 -5.92 -38.30 -18.45
N PHE A 576 -5.95 -37.63 -19.61
CA PHE A 576 -7.14 -36.86 -20.00
C PHE A 576 -7.34 -36.73 -21.52
N VAL A 577 -8.12 -37.65 -22.07
CA VAL A 577 -8.89 -37.47 -23.30
C VAL A 577 -10.34 -37.82 -22.94
N GLY A 578 -11.31 -37.03 -23.39
CA GLY A 578 -12.74 -37.17 -23.00
C GLY A 578 -13.42 -38.45 -23.52
N PRO A 579 -14.72 -38.68 -23.21
CA PRO A 579 -15.76 -37.66 -23.39
C PRO A 579 -16.89 -37.61 -22.32
N SER A 580 -17.87 -36.74 -22.55
CA SER A 580 -19.23 -36.67 -21.94
C SER A 580 -20.20 -37.62 -22.71
N PRO A 581 -21.52 -37.81 -22.37
CA PRO A 581 -22.35 -37.18 -21.33
C PRO A 581 -23.34 -38.12 -20.56
N ALA A 582 -24.09 -37.59 -19.58
CA ALA A 582 -25.53 -37.89 -19.31
C ALA A 582 -26.12 -37.12 -18.11
N THR A 583 -27.45 -37.02 -18.04
CA THR A 583 -28.26 -36.34 -16.99
C THR A 583 -28.84 -37.28 -15.94
N VAL A 584 -29.17 -36.78 -14.73
CA VAL A 584 -30.54 -36.81 -14.11
C VAL A 584 -30.55 -35.98 -12.80
N SER A 585 -31.73 -35.65 -12.28
CA SER A 585 -32.01 -34.55 -11.33
C SER A 585 -32.25 -34.95 -9.86
N GLY A 586 -32.18 -33.97 -8.94
CA GLY A 586 -32.74 -34.08 -7.58
C GLY A 586 -32.14 -33.13 -6.52
N ARG A 587 -32.87 -32.09 -6.11
CA ARG A 587 -32.58 -31.28 -4.90
C ARG A 587 -33.89 -30.86 -4.20
N PRO A 588 -34.07 -31.12 -2.89
CA PRO A 588 -35.04 -30.41 -2.07
C PRO A 588 -34.49 -29.05 -1.63
N THR A 589 -35.38 -28.08 -1.40
CA THR A 589 -35.03 -26.68 -1.10
C THR A 589 -34.88 -26.41 0.41
N ARG A 590 -34.05 -25.41 0.74
CA ARG A 590 -34.08 -24.68 2.02
C ARG A 590 -33.95 -23.19 1.77
N SER A 591 -35.08 -22.49 1.73
CA SER A 591 -35.15 -21.02 1.86
C SER A 591 -34.89 -20.61 3.32
N LEU A 592 -34.63 -19.30 3.53
CA LEU A 592 -34.56 -18.51 4.79
C LEU A 592 -33.27 -17.69 5.04
N SER A 593 -32.29 -17.64 4.11
CA SER A 593 -31.02 -16.90 4.34
C SER A 593 -30.68 -15.76 3.36
N ARG A 594 -31.48 -15.50 2.31
CA ARG A 594 -31.14 -14.47 1.28
C ARG A 594 -31.47 -13.02 1.70
N VAL A 595 -32.49 -12.75 2.52
CA VAL A 595 -32.98 -11.38 2.82
C VAL A 595 -31.97 -10.53 3.61
N SER A 596 -31.21 -11.12 4.55
CA SER A 596 -30.31 -10.37 5.43
C SER A 596 -29.04 -9.82 4.76
N ARG A 597 -28.71 -10.23 3.52
CA ARG A 597 -27.57 -9.69 2.75
C ARG A 597 -27.86 -8.36 2.05
N LEU A 598 -29.13 -7.98 1.91
CA LEU A 598 -29.52 -6.75 1.18
C LEU A 598 -29.15 -5.46 1.95
N ALA A 599 -29.19 -5.50 3.29
CA ALA A 599 -28.95 -4.33 4.14
C ALA A 599 -27.47 -3.90 4.26
N SER A 600 -26.55 -4.61 3.59
CA SER A 600 -25.09 -4.42 3.69
C SER A 600 -24.40 -4.01 2.39
N MET A 601 -25.12 -3.85 1.28
CA MET A 601 -24.52 -3.44 0.00
C MET A 601 -24.12 -1.96 0.00
N ARG A 602 -22.94 -1.70 -0.57
CA ARG A 602 -22.38 -0.37 -0.79
C ARG A 602 -22.00 -0.23 -2.27
N ASP A 603 -21.95 1.00 -2.75
CA ASP A 603 -21.44 1.32 -4.09
C ASP A 603 -19.91 1.51 -4.08
N SER A 604 -19.36 1.84 -5.26
CA SER A 604 -17.92 2.03 -5.51
C SER A 604 -17.29 3.23 -4.80
N GLU A 605 -18.12 4.17 -4.32
CA GLU A 605 -17.72 5.28 -3.47
C GLU A 605 -17.82 4.92 -1.97
N GLY A 606 -18.26 3.70 -1.65
CA GLY A 606 -18.44 3.22 -0.29
C GLY A 606 -19.72 3.72 0.38
N ASN A 607 -20.60 4.44 -0.31
CA ASN A 607 -21.88 4.85 0.24
C ASN A 607 -22.79 3.63 0.42
N LYS A 608 -23.71 3.67 1.41
CA LYS A 608 -24.80 2.68 1.44
C LYS A 608 -25.67 2.92 0.20
N ILE A 609 -25.93 1.87 -0.57
CA ILE A 609 -26.94 1.93 -1.63
C ILE A 609 -28.27 2.31 -0.94
N ARG A 610 -28.90 3.41 -1.36
CA ARG A 610 -30.22 3.84 -0.85
C ARG A 610 -31.20 2.67 -1.00
N GLU A 611 -32.09 2.51 -0.02
CA GLU A 611 -32.92 1.32 0.15
C GLU A 611 -33.51 0.81 -1.19
N PRO A 612 -33.37 -0.49 -1.50
CA PRO A 612 -33.83 -1.04 -2.77
C PRO A 612 -35.30 -0.70 -2.95
N LYS A 613 -35.67 -0.07 -4.07
CA LYS A 613 -37.06 0.29 -4.35
C LYS A 613 -37.88 -0.98 -4.53
N THR A 614 -39.08 -1.06 -3.96
CA THR A 614 -40.02 -2.15 -4.26
C THR A 614 -40.51 -2.02 -5.70
N PHE A 615 -40.14 -2.97 -6.56
CA PHE A 615 -40.61 -3.06 -7.93
C PHE A 615 -41.04 -4.50 -8.28
N ASP A 616 -41.91 -4.64 -9.28
CA ASP A 616 -42.40 -5.92 -9.78
C ASP A 616 -42.62 -5.86 -11.30
N ALA A 617 -41.63 -6.36 -12.06
CA ALA A 617 -41.71 -6.44 -13.52
C ALA A 617 -42.64 -7.56 -14.04
N SER A 618 -43.25 -8.36 -13.16
CA SER A 618 -44.26 -9.35 -13.54
C SER A 618 -45.66 -8.73 -13.66
N ASN A 619 -45.92 -7.65 -12.92
CA ASN A 619 -47.18 -6.91 -12.95
C ASN A 619 -47.29 -6.02 -14.21
N THR A 620 -47.85 -6.59 -15.28
CA THR A 620 -48.02 -5.90 -16.57
C THR A 620 -48.87 -4.64 -16.52
N ALA A 621 -49.77 -4.50 -15.55
CA ALA A 621 -50.57 -3.28 -15.34
C ALA A 621 -49.76 -2.10 -14.76
N SER A 622 -48.50 -2.34 -14.36
CA SER A 622 -47.57 -1.31 -13.89
C SER A 622 -46.46 -0.95 -14.89
N ILE A 623 -46.45 -1.56 -16.08
CA ILE A 623 -45.47 -1.26 -17.14
C ILE A 623 -45.95 -0.05 -17.94
N THR A 624 -45.15 1.02 -17.98
CA THR A 624 -45.43 2.23 -18.78
C THR A 624 -44.79 2.19 -20.16
N ARG A 625 -43.65 1.49 -20.29
CA ARG A 625 -42.85 1.39 -21.52
C ARG A 625 -41.99 0.14 -21.51
N THR A 626 -41.72 -0.44 -22.69
CA THR A 626 -40.80 -1.56 -22.89
C THR A 626 -39.74 -1.18 -23.92
N VAL A 627 -38.49 -1.62 -23.71
CA VAL A 627 -37.36 -1.43 -24.62
C VAL A 627 -36.62 -2.76 -24.76
N ALA A 628 -36.56 -3.30 -25.98
CA ALA A 628 -35.80 -4.52 -26.29
C ALA A 628 -34.46 -4.15 -26.94
N VAL A 629 -33.35 -4.71 -26.45
CA VAL A 629 -32.00 -4.45 -26.97
C VAL A 629 -31.29 -5.76 -27.30
N GLU A 630 -30.79 -5.89 -28.53
CA GLU A 630 -30.00 -7.03 -29.00
C GLU A 630 -28.50 -6.77 -28.80
N TYR A 631 -27.88 -7.50 -27.86
CA TYR A 631 -26.46 -7.40 -27.54
C TYR A 631 -25.64 -8.44 -28.29
N LYS A 632 -24.68 -7.97 -29.08
CA LYS A 632 -23.83 -8.82 -29.94
C LYS A 632 -22.52 -9.20 -29.25
N LYS A 633 -22.15 -8.48 -28.19
CA LYS A 633 -20.97 -8.70 -27.35
C LYS A 633 -21.28 -8.35 -25.89
N ARG A 634 -20.57 -8.97 -24.95
CA ARG A 634 -20.44 -8.53 -23.55
C ARG A 634 -19.22 -7.57 -23.42
N PRO A 635 -19.18 -6.66 -22.44
CA PRO A 635 -20.26 -6.34 -21.50
C PRO A 635 -21.43 -5.61 -22.19
N PHE A 636 -22.57 -5.47 -21.53
CA PHE A 636 -23.77 -4.81 -22.07
C PHE A 636 -23.80 -3.29 -21.84
N GLY A 637 -22.90 -2.75 -21.00
CA GLY A 637 -22.77 -1.31 -20.72
C GLY A 637 -23.58 -0.81 -19.51
N VAL A 638 -24.23 -1.72 -18.78
CA VAL A 638 -24.79 -1.43 -17.45
C VAL A 638 -23.68 -1.57 -16.41
N LEU A 639 -23.54 -0.59 -15.51
CA LEU A 639 -22.50 -0.56 -14.48
C LEU A 639 -22.91 -1.31 -13.22
N SER A 640 -24.20 -1.29 -12.86
CA SER A 640 -24.71 -2.08 -11.74
C SER A 640 -26.22 -2.32 -11.84
N TYR A 641 -26.65 -3.54 -11.55
CA TYR A 641 -28.05 -3.90 -11.37
C TYR A 641 -28.41 -3.98 -9.86
N ALA A 642 -29.64 -3.61 -9.51
CA ALA A 642 -30.18 -3.74 -8.15
C ALA A 642 -31.40 -4.69 -8.10
N PRO A 643 -31.57 -5.48 -7.03
CA PRO A 643 -32.76 -6.30 -6.78
C PRO A 643 -33.95 -5.47 -6.25
N SER A 644 -35.16 -6.02 -6.35
CA SER A 644 -36.32 -5.52 -5.60
C SER A 644 -36.21 -5.88 -4.11
N THR A 645 -37.01 -5.24 -3.25
CA THR A 645 -37.04 -5.48 -1.78
C THR A 645 -37.28 -6.93 -1.38
N ASN A 646 -37.96 -7.70 -2.23
CA ASN A 646 -38.23 -9.13 -2.03
C ASN A 646 -37.10 -10.06 -2.54
N GLY A 647 -36.01 -9.52 -3.09
CA GLY A 647 -34.88 -10.25 -3.66
C GLY A 647 -35.09 -10.77 -5.10
N LYS A 648 -36.21 -10.43 -5.74
CA LYS A 648 -36.58 -10.87 -7.09
C LYS A 648 -36.48 -9.75 -8.12
N GLY A 649 -36.33 -10.15 -9.38
CA GLY A 649 -36.11 -9.22 -10.50
C GLY A 649 -34.76 -8.50 -10.41
N ALA A 650 -34.42 -7.77 -11.47
CA ALA A 650 -33.22 -6.93 -11.54
C ALA A 650 -33.58 -5.60 -12.23
N MET A 651 -32.99 -4.50 -11.79
CA MET A 651 -33.23 -3.15 -12.31
C MET A 651 -31.91 -2.42 -12.53
N ILE A 652 -31.79 -1.68 -13.63
CA ILE A 652 -30.61 -0.86 -13.92
C ILE A 652 -30.48 0.22 -12.83
N TRP A 653 -29.40 0.18 -12.06
CA TRP A 653 -29.14 1.14 -10.98
C TRP A 653 -28.11 2.20 -11.39
N ASN A 654 -27.04 1.80 -12.08
CA ASN A 654 -26.07 2.68 -12.73
C ASN A 654 -25.72 2.14 -14.11
N MET A 655 -25.43 3.03 -15.06
CA MET A 655 -25.17 2.72 -16.46
C MET A 655 -24.27 3.81 -17.04
N ASN A 656 -23.49 3.47 -18.08
CA ASN A 656 -22.70 4.46 -18.79
C ASN A 656 -23.59 5.21 -19.81
N GLU A 657 -23.89 6.48 -19.53
CA GLU A 657 -24.78 7.33 -20.36
C GLU A 657 -24.04 7.96 -21.56
N ASN A 658 -22.79 7.58 -21.83
CA ASN A 658 -22.01 8.03 -22.99
C ASN A 658 -21.41 6.86 -23.77
N SER A 659 -21.96 6.59 -24.96
CA SER A 659 -21.34 5.71 -25.96
C SER A 659 -20.20 6.47 -26.64
N ARG A 660 -18.97 5.96 -26.56
CA ARG A 660 -17.76 6.70 -27.00
C ARG A 660 -17.51 6.63 -28.51
N TYR A 661 -18.05 5.62 -29.18
CA TYR A 661 -17.95 5.41 -30.62
C TYR A 661 -19.03 4.43 -31.11
N PRO A 662 -19.38 4.42 -32.41
CA PRO A 662 -20.37 3.49 -32.96
C PRO A 662 -19.95 2.02 -32.73
N GLY A 663 -20.77 1.29 -31.95
CA GLY A 663 -20.49 -0.10 -31.57
C GLY A 663 -19.65 -0.29 -30.30
N ASP A 664 -19.46 0.76 -29.49
CA ASP A 664 -18.88 0.69 -28.14
C ASP A 664 -19.63 -0.33 -27.25
N PRO A 665 -18.98 -1.43 -26.82
CA PRO A 665 -19.59 -2.44 -25.95
C PRO A 665 -20.10 -1.86 -24.63
N GLN A 666 -19.39 -0.87 -24.07
CA GLN A 666 -19.71 -0.24 -22.79
C GLN A 666 -20.84 0.79 -22.90
N GLY A 667 -21.34 1.08 -24.11
CA GLY A 667 -22.47 1.97 -24.37
C GLY A 667 -23.70 1.28 -24.99
N GLN A 668 -23.69 -0.05 -25.16
CA GLN A 668 -24.74 -0.77 -25.90
C GLN A 668 -26.14 -0.56 -25.30
N ALA A 669 -26.31 -0.69 -23.98
CA ALA A 669 -27.62 -0.58 -23.32
C ALA A 669 -28.26 0.80 -23.50
N TRP A 670 -27.49 1.87 -23.24
CA TRP A 670 -27.92 3.24 -23.44
C TRP A 670 -28.23 3.55 -24.91
N THR A 671 -27.38 3.08 -25.84
CA THR A 671 -27.59 3.25 -27.29
C THR A 671 -28.83 2.50 -27.79
N GLY A 672 -29.16 1.36 -27.17
CA GLY A 672 -30.41 0.63 -27.37
C GLY A 672 -31.65 1.29 -26.75
N GLY A 673 -31.49 2.40 -26.03
CA GLY A 673 -32.58 3.15 -25.40
C GLY A 673 -33.01 2.65 -24.02
N ALA A 674 -32.26 1.74 -23.40
CA ALA A 674 -32.48 1.37 -22.00
C ALA A 674 -32.05 2.54 -21.09
N GLN A 675 -32.76 2.73 -19.97
CA GLN A 675 -32.53 3.87 -19.07
C GLN A 675 -32.42 3.42 -17.61
N LYS A 676 -31.78 4.27 -16.78
CA LYS A 676 -31.66 4.05 -15.34
C LYS A 676 -33.05 3.91 -14.70
N PHE A 677 -33.17 2.97 -13.76
CA PHE A 677 -34.43 2.50 -13.14
C PHE A 677 -35.40 1.70 -14.04
N MET A 678 -35.01 1.27 -15.25
CA MET A 678 -35.76 0.22 -15.95
C MET A 678 -35.42 -1.18 -15.39
N ALA A 679 -36.44 -2.03 -15.24
CA ALA A 679 -36.33 -3.40 -14.74
C ALA A 679 -36.24 -4.43 -15.88
N ILE A 680 -35.55 -5.56 -15.68
CA ILE A 680 -35.46 -6.62 -16.69
C ILE A 680 -36.75 -7.44 -16.67
N LYS A 681 -37.37 -7.57 -17.84
CA LYS A 681 -38.55 -8.40 -18.09
C LYS A 681 -38.16 -9.77 -18.64
N SER A 682 -37.38 -9.82 -19.72
CA SER A 682 -36.94 -11.07 -20.33
C SER A 682 -35.46 -11.03 -20.76
N VAL A 683 -34.85 -12.22 -20.84
CA VAL A 683 -33.51 -12.45 -21.37
C VAL A 683 -33.61 -13.62 -22.35
N ALA A 684 -33.08 -13.47 -23.56
CA ALA A 684 -33.26 -14.41 -24.67
C ALA A 684 -34.74 -14.78 -24.97
N GLY A 685 -35.68 -13.88 -24.66
CA GLY A 685 -37.13 -14.12 -24.77
C GLY A 685 -37.74 -14.96 -23.64
N GLN A 686 -36.96 -15.37 -22.64
CA GLN A 686 -37.44 -16.04 -21.43
C GLN A 686 -37.80 -14.99 -20.37
N ASP A 687 -39.04 -15.00 -19.87
CA ASP A 687 -39.46 -14.08 -18.78
C ASP A 687 -38.72 -14.41 -17.48
N VAL A 688 -37.92 -13.45 -17.02
CA VAL A 688 -37.12 -13.52 -15.79
C VAL A 688 -37.65 -12.61 -14.67
N SER A 689 -38.76 -11.90 -14.90
CA SER A 689 -39.26 -10.85 -13.98
C SER A 689 -39.64 -11.34 -12.58
N THR A 690 -39.86 -12.65 -12.41
CA THR A 690 -40.19 -13.30 -11.13
C THR A 690 -39.02 -14.08 -10.51
N TRP A 691 -37.86 -14.15 -11.17
CA TRP A 691 -36.70 -14.94 -10.73
C TRP A 691 -35.98 -14.25 -9.57
N ASP A 692 -35.23 -15.02 -8.77
CA ASP A 692 -34.29 -14.45 -7.79
C ASP A 692 -33.18 -13.69 -8.53
N PHE A 693 -32.81 -12.50 -8.04
CA PHE A 693 -31.85 -11.59 -8.68
C PHE A 693 -30.56 -12.28 -9.15
N TRP A 694 -30.00 -13.16 -8.33
CA TRP A 694 -28.76 -13.89 -8.62
C TRP A 694 -28.90 -14.84 -9.82
N ASP A 695 -30.06 -15.48 -9.97
CA ASP A 695 -30.30 -16.42 -11.06
C ASP A 695 -30.49 -15.67 -12.41
N ILE A 696 -30.83 -14.36 -12.35
CA ILE A 696 -30.83 -13.42 -13.49
C ILE A 696 -29.39 -12.98 -13.82
N MET A 697 -28.57 -12.67 -12.81
CA MET A 697 -27.16 -12.32 -13.02
C MET A 697 -26.35 -13.50 -13.63
N ASP A 698 -26.65 -14.74 -13.23
CA ASP A 698 -26.01 -15.95 -13.76
C ASP A 698 -26.32 -16.18 -15.26
N ILE A 699 -27.54 -15.88 -15.75
CA ILE A 699 -27.87 -15.99 -17.19
C ILE A 699 -27.39 -14.79 -18.02
N LEU A 700 -27.29 -13.60 -17.43
CA LEU A 700 -26.70 -12.43 -18.09
C LEU A 700 -25.18 -12.59 -18.28
N ASP A 701 -24.47 -13.04 -17.24
CA ASP A 701 -23.00 -13.18 -17.20
C ASP A 701 -22.25 -11.89 -17.61
N ASP A 702 -22.84 -10.73 -17.31
CA ASP A 702 -22.35 -9.40 -17.69
C ASP A 702 -21.22 -8.93 -16.74
N LYS A 703 -20.15 -9.71 -16.68
CA LYS A 703 -19.09 -9.60 -15.67
C LYS A 703 -17.89 -8.77 -16.16
N ILE A 704 -18.06 -7.47 -16.37
CA ILE A 704 -16.99 -6.45 -16.39
C ILE A 704 -17.64 -5.06 -16.21
N LEU A 705 -17.33 -4.39 -15.07
CA LEU A 705 -17.19 -2.93 -14.84
C LEU A 705 -17.51 -2.52 -13.39
N ASP A 706 -16.52 -2.56 -12.50
CA ASP A 706 -16.43 -1.59 -11.40
C ASP A 706 -14.96 -1.23 -11.12
N ASN A 707 -14.54 -0.04 -11.56
CA ASN A 707 -13.25 0.56 -11.24
C ASN A 707 -13.31 1.31 -9.89
N SER A 708 -13.66 0.65 -8.78
CA SER A 708 -12.93 0.82 -7.51
C SER A 708 -13.32 -0.09 -6.33
N ALA A 709 -14.47 -0.76 -6.32
CA ALA A 709 -14.78 -1.72 -5.24
C ALA A 709 -14.40 -3.15 -5.63
N GLY A 710 -13.19 -3.57 -5.24
CA GLY A 710 -12.70 -4.95 -5.41
C GLY A 710 -13.37 -6.00 -4.52
N ILE A 711 -14.71 -6.12 -4.54
CA ILE A 711 -15.52 -7.26 -4.08
C ILE A 711 -16.90 -7.19 -4.75
N PHE A 712 -17.26 -8.24 -5.48
CA PHE A 712 -18.64 -8.72 -5.51
C PHE A 712 -18.69 -10.08 -4.82
N GLN A 713 -19.56 -10.27 -3.84
CA GLN A 713 -19.57 -11.49 -3.03
C GLN A 713 -20.21 -12.68 -3.74
N SER A 714 -19.40 -13.44 -4.50
CA SER A 714 -19.64 -14.88 -4.73
C SER A 714 -19.10 -15.76 -3.58
N SER A 715 -18.91 -15.18 -2.38
CA SER A 715 -18.67 -15.90 -1.12
C SER A 715 -19.93 -16.65 -0.68
N GLY A 716 -20.15 -17.78 -1.35
CA GLY A 716 -21.25 -18.71 -1.17
C GLY A 716 -21.41 -19.60 -2.40
N ALA A 717 -21.23 -20.91 -2.24
CA ALA A 717 -21.65 -21.89 -3.24
C ALA A 717 -23.18 -21.85 -3.36
N GLY A 718 -23.70 -21.05 -4.30
CA GLY A 718 -25.11 -20.67 -4.31
C GLY A 718 -25.67 -20.00 -5.57
N GLY A 719 -24.90 -19.89 -6.66
CA GLY A 719 -25.44 -19.69 -8.01
C GLY A 719 -25.96 -21.02 -8.55
N MET A 720 -27.13 -21.04 -9.19
CA MET A 720 -27.83 -22.27 -9.57
C MET A 720 -27.75 -22.57 -11.07
N GLY A 721 -26.59 -23.03 -11.54
CA GLY A 721 -26.46 -23.94 -12.69
C GLY A 721 -26.94 -23.45 -14.07
N ASN A 722 -27.49 -22.24 -14.17
CA ASN A 722 -27.90 -21.62 -15.42
C ASN A 722 -26.65 -21.32 -16.24
N LYS A 723 -26.67 -21.71 -17.52
CA LYS A 723 -25.64 -21.25 -18.46
C LYS A 723 -25.89 -19.78 -18.81
N PRO A 724 -24.82 -18.99 -19.04
CA PRO A 724 -24.94 -17.69 -19.68
C PRO A 724 -25.73 -17.81 -20.99
N ALA A 725 -26.57 -16.82 -21.28
CA ALA A 725 -27.22 -16.72 -22.58
C ALA A 725 -26.17 -16.60 -23.69
N GLU A 726 -26.34 -17.37 -24.77
CA GLU A 726 -25.49 -17.30 -25.95
C GLU A 726 -25.70 -15.98 -26.70
N LEU A 727 -24.66 -15.50 -27.38
CA LEU A 727 -24.68 -14.22 -28.10
C LEU A 727 -24.96 -14.46 -29.60
N PRO A 728 -25.79 -13.63 -30.26
CA PRO A 728 -26.42 -12.42 -29.73
C PRO A 728 -27.62 -12.71 -28.79
N VAL A 729 -27.74 -11.92 -27.73
CA VAL A 729 -28.83 -12.03 -26.74
C VAL A 729 -29.74 -10.80 -26.80
N SER A 730 -31.05 -11.01 -26.86
CA SER A 730 -32.04 -9.95 -26.64
C SER A 730 -32.36 -9.83 -25.15
N ILE A 731 -32.39 -8.62 -24.62
CA ILE A 731 -32.86 -8.32 -23.25
C ILE A 731 -33.97 -7.28 -23.34
N GLU A 732 -35.11 -7.57 -22.71
CA GLU A 732 -36.23 -6.63 -22.60
C GLU A 732 -36.19 -5.92 -21.24
N TYR A 733 -36.16 -4.60 -21.30
CA TYR A 733 -36.23 -3.70 -20.15
C TYR A 733 -37.62 -3.04 -20.11
N VAL A 734 -38.17 -2.87 -18.91
CA VAL A 734 -39.48 -2.27 -18.67
C VAL A 734 -39.40 -1.11 -17.68
N GLU A 735 -40.05 -0.02 -18.03
CA GLU A 735 -40.25 1.15 -17.19
C GLU A 735 -41.54 0.96 -16.38
N LEU A 736 -41.50 1.27 -15.08
CA LEU A 736 -42.56 0.93 -14.12
C LEU A 736 -43.14 2.18 -13.44
N THR A 737 -44.47 2.24 -13.35
CA THR A 737 -45.22 3.42 -12.89
C THR A 737 -44.78 3.87 -11.49
N GLY A 738 -44.42 5.15 -11.36
CA GLY A 738 -44.07 5.78 -10.08
C GLY A 738 -42.61 5.64 -9.65
N LEU A 739 -41.75 4.94 -10.40
CA LEU A 739 -40.31 4.84 -10.10
C LEU A 739 -39.46 5.90 -10.82
N ALA A 740 -39.93 6.39 -11.98
CA ALA A 740 -39.35 7.51 -12.71
C ALA A 740 -39.93 8.84 -12.19
N ASN A 741 -39.15 9.56 -11.36
CA ASN A 741 -39.52 10.88 -10.84
C ASN A 741 -38.31 11.70 -10.36
N GLU A 742 -37.28 11.80 -11.20
CA GLU A 742 -36.40 12.98 -11.24
C GLU A 742 -36.32 13.46 -12.70
N PRO A 743 -36.40 14.78 -12.97
CA PRO A 743 -36.47 15.29 -14.33
C PRO A 743 -35.09 15.26 -15.01
N SER A 744 -35.05 14.79 -16.26
CA SER A 744 -33.84 14.89 -17.08
C SER A 744 -33.44 16.37 -17.27
N PRO A 745 -32.14 16.73 -17.17
CA PRO A 745 -31.70 18.09 -17.47
C PRO A 745 -31.95 18.43 -18.95
N PRO A 746 -32.22 19.71 -19.29
CA PRO A 746 -32.55 20.11 -20.64
C PRO A 746 -31.36 19.93 -21.59
N ALA A 747 -31.65 19.53 -22.84
CA ALA A 747 -30.63 19.33 -23.87
C ALA A 747 -30.00 20.67 -24.31
N GLY A 748 -28.84 21.00 -23.76
CA GLY A 748 -28.07 22.18 -24.16
C GLY A 748 -26.63 22.17 -23.65
N GLY A 749 -25.66 22.28 -24.57
CA GLY A 749 -24.27 22.63 -24.21
C GLY A 749 -23.37 21.48 -23.71
N MET A 750 -23.32 20.33 -24.39
CA MET A 750 -22.17 19.42 -24.22
C MET A 750 -20.87 20.11 -24.64
N GLY A 751 -19.89 20.22 -23.73
CA GLY A 751 -18.53 20.64 -24.09
C GLY A 751 -17.82 21.61 -23.14
N GLN A 752 -17.72 21.30 -21.84
CA GLN A 752 -16.66 21.86 -20.98
C GLN A 752 -15.99 20.76 -20.17
N ASN A 753 -14.65 20.79 -20.13
CA ASN A 753 -13.82 19.70 -19.61
C ASN A 753 -13.66 19.80 -18.08
N MET A 754 -13.57 18.63 -17.42
CA MET A 754 -12.94 18.57 -16.09
C MET A 754 -11.47 18.99 -16.21
N GLU A 755 -11.02 19.82 -15.28
CA GLU A 755 -9.66 20.32 -15.21
C GLU A 755 -8.92 19.56 -14.11
N GLN A 756 -7.94 18.73 -14.49
CA GLN A 756 -7.04 18.07 -13.55
C GLN A 756 -5.88 19.02 -13.25
N THR A 757 -5.70 19.37 -11.98
CA THR A 757 -4.67 20.32 -11.54
C THR A 757 -3.37 19.60 -11.19
N ILE A 758 -2.24 20.09 -11.71
CA ILE A 758 -0.90 19.57 -11.40
C ILE A 758 -0.58 19.86 -9.92
N ASP A 759 -0.05 18.87 -9.18
CA ASP A 759 0.44 19.12 -7.81
C ASP A 759 1.81 19.83 -7.86
N SER A 760 1.92 20.95 -7.16
CA SER A 760 3.08 21.84 -7.20
C SER A 760 4.15 21.50 -6.14
N ARG A 761 4.03 20.33 -5.50
CA ARG A 761 4.87 19.88 -4.38
C ARG A 761 6.15 19.13 -4.78
N ASP A 762 6.31 18.73 -6.04
CA ASP A 762 7.59 18.18 -6.53
C ASP A 762 8.61 19.32 -6.71
N GLU A 763 9.68 19.27 -5.93
CA GLU A 763 10.73 20.30 -5.88
C GLU A 763 11.46 20.51 -7.23
N ARG A 764 11.25 19.64 -8.23
CA ARG A 764 11.93 19.67 -9.53
C ARG A 764 11.21 20.51 -10.62
N PHE A 765 10.14 21.24 -10.28
CA PHE A 765 9.34 22.02 -11.24
C PHE A 765 9.06 23.48 -10.82
N LYS A 766 9.74 24.00 -9.78
CA LYS A 766 9.43 25.29 -9.15
C LYS A 766 9.54 26.51 -10.07
N ASP A 767 10.25 26.38 -11.19
CA ASP A 767 10.62 27.48 -12.08
C ASP A 767 9.70 27.60 -13.32
N LEU A 768 8.69 26.73 -13.44
CA LEU A 768 7.64 26.85 -14.46
C LEU A 768 6.62 27.91 -14.02
N PRO A 769 6.29 28.92 -14.86
CA PRO A 769 5.30 29.93 -14.53
C PRO A 769 3.89 29.33 -14.42
N ARG A 770 3.07 30.00 -13.60
CA ARG A 770 1.80 29.47 -13.03
C ARG A 770 0.63 29.54 -14.01
N ASP A 771 0.89 30.05 -15.19
CA ASP A 771 -0.02 30.44 -16.25
C ASP A 771 -0.34 29.26 -17.18
N ALA A 772 0.58 28.27 -17.26
CA ALA A 772 0.53 27.13 -18.16
C ALA A 772 -0.45 26.01 -17.71
N THR A 773 -1.71 26.40 -17.45
CA THR A 773 -2.80 25.44 -17.27
C THR A 773 -3.11 24.71 -18.58
N ILE A 774 -3.39 23.41 -18.50
CA ILE A 774 -3.67 22.52 -19.65
C ILE A 774 -5.10 22.75 -20.17
N ARG A 775 -5.49 24.01 -20.42
CA ARG A 775 -6.89 24.39 -20.71
C ARG A 775 -7.14 24.90 -22.13
N GLU A 776 -6.13 25.40 -22.83
CA GLU A 776 -6.28 25.85 -24.23
C GLU A 776 -5.60 24.93 -25.25
N TYR A 777 -4.56 24.19 -24.86
CA TYR A 777 -3.99 23.16 -25.72
C TYR A 777 -4.87 21.91 -25.75
N LYS A 778 -5.65 21.80 -26.84
CA LYS A 778 -6.23 20.52 -27.29
C LYS A 778 -5.11 19.61 -27.80
N ILE A 779 -4.34 19.04 -26.87
CA ILE A 779 -3.47 17.90 -27.15
C ILE A 779 -4.37 16.80 -27.77
N PRO A 780 -4.10 16.31 -29.00
CA PRO A 780 -4.79 15.15 -29.51
C PRO A 780 -4.57 13.99 -28.53
N VAL A 781 -5.59 13.19 -28.24
CA VAL A 781 -5.37 11.95 -27.50
C VAL A 781 -4.43 11.10 -28.35
N ALA A 782 -3.19 10.95 -27.90
CA ALA A 782 -2.16 10.20 -28.60
C ALA A 782 -2.70 8.79 -28.87
N PRO A 783 -2.67 8.29 -30.12
CA PRO A 783 -3.22 6.99 -30.42
C PRO A 783 -2.44 5.93 -29.62
N ALA A 784 -3.15 5.10 -28.87
CA ALA A 784 -2.55 4.04 -28.04
C ALA A 784 -1.78 2.97 -28.85
N SER A 785 -1.80 3.07 -30.18
CA SER A 785 -1.14 2.20 -31.15
C SER A 785 -0.01 2.94 -31.88
N TYR A 786 1.17 2.30 -31.90
CA TYR A 786 2.30 2.55 -32.81
C TYR A 786 1.90 2.99 -34.23
N ARG A 787 2.56 4.05 -34.74
CA ARG A 787 2.28 4.67 -36.04
C ARG A 787 3.41 4.40 -37.03
N SER A 788 3.47 3.19 -37.55
CA SER A 788 4.52 2.79 -38.51
C SER A 788 4.51 3.61 -39.81
N ASP A 789 3.38 4.22 -40.16
CA ASP A 789 3.22 5.12 -41.29
C ASP A 789 3.91 6.49 -41.08
N VAL A 790 3.98 7.00 -39.85
CA VAL A 790 4.63 8.29 -39.54
C VAL A 790 6.08 8.28 -39.99
N VAL A 791 6.84 7.24 -39.67
CA VAL A 791 8.27 7.16 -40.02
C VAL A 791 8.46 6.99 -41.53
N GLU A 792 7.59 6.24 -42.22
CA GLU A 792 7.69 6.04 -43.67
C GLU A 792 7.31 7.31 -44.47
N ASN A 793 6.28 8.03 -44.00
CA ASN A 793 5.93 9.35 -44.51
C ASN A 793 7.09 10.34 -44.33
N LEU A 794 7.78 10.31 -43.17
CA LEU A 794 8.94 11.13 -42.91
C LEU A 794 10.16 10.75 -43.76
N ARG A 795 10.45 9.46 -44.00
CA ARG A 795 11.50 9.04 -44.96
C ARG A 795 11.29 9.67 -46.33
N SER A 796 10.06 9.60 -46.82
CA SER A 796 9.66 10.15 -48.13
C SER A 796 9.85 11.67 -48.19
N ALA A 797 9.47 12.39 -47.12
CA ALA A 797 9.71 13.83 -47.01
C ALA A 797 11.22 14.17 -46.93
N VAL A 798 11.98 13.46 -46.10
CA VAL A 798 13.42 13.67 -45.87
C VAL A 798 14.24 13.40 -47.12
N ALA A 799 13.87 12.42 -47.94
CA ALA A 799 14.48 12.19 -49.24
C ALA A 799 14.36 13.40 -50.18
N SER A 800 13.25 14.16 -50.09
CA SER A 800 13.00 15.36 -50.90
C SER A 800 13.64 16.65 -50.36
N MET A 801 14.13 16.66 -49.12
CA MET A 801 14.77 17.84 -48.52
C MET A 801 16.08 18.23 -49.25
N PRO A 802 16.39 19.53 -49.40
CA PRO A 802 17.67 19.96 -49.96
C PRO A 802 18.85 19.55 -49.08
N GLU A 803 20.02 19.34 -49.68
CA GLU A 803 21.25 19.09 -48.92
C GLU A 803 21.70 20.35 -48.16
N PRO A 804 22.07 20.24 -46.87
CA PRO A 804 22.66 21.33 -46.13
C PRO A 804 24.00 21.75 -46.76
N THR A 805 24.03 22.90 -47.42
CA THR A 805 25.23 23.51 -48.00
C THR A 805 25.71 24.66 -47.12
N GLY A 806 27.03 24.83 -47.00
CA GLY A 806 27.63 25.92 -46.20
C GLY A 806 27.47 25.81 -44.67
N HIS A 807 26.79 24.79 -44.14
CA HIS A 807 26.65 24.59 -42.69
C HIS A 807 28.00 24.19 -42.05
N ALA A 808 28.44 24.97 -41.06
CA ALA A 808 29.74 24.86 -40.40
C ALA A 808 29.70 24.17 -39.02
N GLY A 809 28.57 23.55 -38.65
CA GLY A 809 28.42 22.68 -37.49
C GLY A 809 28.43 21.19 -37.86
N PRO A 810 27.86 20.31 -37.02
CA PRO A 810 27.98 18.88 -37.17
C PRO A 810 27.16 18.35 -38.36
N ARG A 811 27.62 17.26 -38.98
CA ARG A 811 27.01 16.66 -40.17
C ARG A 811 26.83 15.16 -40.00
N TYR A 812 25.76 14.61 -40.60
CA TYR A 812 25.48 13.18 -40.68
C TYR A 812 25.17 12.75 -42.12
N MET A 813 26.15 12.13 -42.76
CA MET A 813 26.06 11.68 -44.16
C MET A 813 25.60 10.21 -44.29
N GLY A 814 25.23 9.56 -43.18
CA GLY A 814 24.91 8.13 -43.10
C GLY A 814 25.86 7.40 -42.13
N PRO A 815 25.61 6.12 -41.80
CA PRO A 815 26.34 5.41 -40.73
C PRO A 815 27.86 5.41 -40.93
N GLN A 816 28.32 5.35 -42.17
CA GLN A 816 29.73 5.38 -42.58
C GLN A 816 30.45 6.72 -42.32
N SER A 817 29.73 7.77 -41.90
CA SER A 817 30.31 9.05 -41.47
C SER A 817 30.55 9.15 -39.96
N LEU A 818 30.13 8.14 -39.19
CA LEU A 818 30.32 8.08 -37.75
C LEU A 818 31.62 7.35 -37.39
N SER A 819 32.33 7.92 -36.44
CA SER A 819 33.63 7.51 -35.92
C SER A 819 33.82 8.14 -34.54
N GLU A 820 34.82 7.70 -33.76
CA GLU A 820 35.11 8.34 -32.49
C GLU A 820 35.41 9.84 -32.67
N ASP A 821 36.25 10.19 -33.66
CA ASP A 821 36.61 11.57 -33.96
C ASP A 821 35.42 12.42 -34.43
N SER A 822 34.55 11.90 -35.30
CA SER A 822 33.38 12.66 -35.77
C SER A 822 32.29 12.82 -34.70
N ILE A 823 32.16 11.88 -33.75
CA ILE A 823 31.28 12.04 -32.58
C ILE A 823 31.90 13.00 -31.55
N ARG A 824 33.22 12.98 -31.34
CA ARG A 824 33.93 14.00 -30.53
C ARG A 824 33.75 15.41 -31.13
N GLN A 825 33.84 15.54 -32.45
CA GLN A 825 33.56 16.81 -33.15
C GLN A 825 32.08 17.22 -33.04
N MET A 826 31.14 16.26 -33.06
CA MET A 826 29.72 16.53 -32.84
C MET A 826 29.47 17.09 -31.43
N LEU A 827 29.98 16.44 -30.39
CA LEU A 827 29.92 16.91 -28.99
C LEU A 827 30.57 18.30 -28.83
N ALA A 828 31.73 18.54 -29.43
CA ALA A 828 32.38 19.84 -29.40
C ALA A 828 31.54 20.93 -30.11
N SER A 829 30.86 20.59 -31.20
CA SER A 829 29.96 21.50 -31.93
C SER A 829 28.70 21.83 -31.10
N PHE A 830 28.10 20.81 -30.50
CA PHE A 830 26.94 20.90 -29.59
C PHE A 830 27.24 21.78 -28.38
N LYS A 831 28.41 21.60 -27.73
CA LYS A 831 28.86 22.44 -26.60
C LYS A 831 29.15 23.90 -27.00
N ASN A 832 29.31 24.20 -28.29
CA ASN A 832 29.41 25.55 -28.85
C ASN A 832 28.05 26.09 -29.37
N GLY A 833 26.92 25.43 -29.05
CA GLY A 833 25.58 25.89 -29.43
C GLY A 833 25.21 25.66 -30.90
N GLN A 834 25.96 24.83 -31.62
CA GLN A 834 25.58 24.36 -32.96
C GLN A 834 24.67 23.14 -32.86
N ILE A 835 23.76 22.95 -33.81
CA ILE A 835 22.88 21.77 -33.91
C ILE A 835 23.07 21.06 -35.26
N LEU A 836 22.65 19.80 -35.36
CA LEU A 836 22.59 19.11 -36.65
C LEU A 836 21.63 19.84 -37.61
N PRO A 837 21.92 19.91 -38.93
CA PRO A 837 20.92 20.33 -39.91
C PRO A 837 19.69 19.42 -39.87
N MET A 838 18.49 19.98 -40.05
CA MET A 838 17.21 19.25 -39.95
C MET A 838 17.19 17.93 -40.77
N LYS A 839 17.69 17.93 -42.01
CA LYS A 839 17.79 16.72 -42.84
C LYS A 839 18.72 15.65 -42.24
N ASP A 840 19.84 16.07 -41.69
CA ASP A 840 20.85 15.20 -41.08
C ASP A 840 20.34 14.62 -39.75
N ALA A 841 19.68 15.44 -38.93
CA ALA A 841 18.99 15.04 -37.71
C ALA A 841 17.91 13.99 -37.98
N TYR A 842 17.03 14.24 -38.96
CA TYR A 842 16.01 13.27 -39.38
C TYR A 842 16.62 11.94 -39.82
N LYS A 843 17.65 11.96 -40.67
CA LYS A 843 18.35 10.74 -41.12
C LYS A 843 18.91 9.95 -39.93
N LEU A 844 19.56 10.61 -38.98
CA LEU A 844 20.16 9.94 -37.82
C LEU A 844 19.10 9.30 -36.90
N ALA A 845 17.98 9.99 -36.66
CA ALA A 845 16.87 9.44 -35.88
C ALA A 845 16.19 8.24 -36.60
N ILE A 846 16.00 8.33 -37.93
CA ILE A 846 15.44 7.25 -38.74
C ILE A 846 16.36 6.02 -38.77
N ASP A 847 17.66 6.20 -38.99
CA ASP A 847 18.64 5.10 -39.00
C ASP A 847 18.75 4.42 -37.62
N ALA A 848 18.61 5.17 -36.53
CA ALA A 848 18.59 4.62 -35.17
C ALA A 848 17.27 3.88 -34.84
N TYR A 849 16.12 4.43 -35.24
CA TYR A 849 14.82 3.74 -35.15
C TYR A 849 14.85 2.40 -35.90
N ASP A 850 15.49 2.34 -37.08
CA ASP A 850 15.65 1.10 -37.84
C ASP A 850 16.46 0.03 -37.10
N LEU A 851 17.31 0.39 -36.15
CA LEU A 851 17.99 -0.58 -35.29
C LEU A 851 17.06 -1.00 -34.15
N LEU A 852 16.53 -0.03 -33.39
CA LEU A 852 15.71 -0.26 -32.20
C LEU A 852 14.44 -1.08 -32.49
N VAL A 853 13.78 -0.86 -33.63
CA VAL A 853 12.57 -1.62 -34.03
C VAL A 853 12.83 -3.12 -34.21
N LYS A 854 14.08 -3.51 -34.51
CA LYS A 854 14.48 -4.92 -34.69
C LYS A 854 14.83 -5.61 -33.37
N GLU A 855 14.97 -4.87 -32.27
CA GLU A 855 15.39 -5.39 -30.97
C GLU A 855 14.22 -5.98 -30.17
N LYS A 856 14.54 -6.85 -29.21
CA LYS A 856 13.58 -7.44 -28.28
C LYS A 856 13.24 -6.48 -27.14
N THR A 857 12.10 -6.69 -26.49
CA THR A 857 11.66 -5.85 -25.36
C THR A 857 12.54 -6.05 -24.12
N LEU A 858 13.14 -7.23 -24.00
CA LEU A 858 14.31 -7.50 -23.18
C LEU A 858 15.48 -7.81 -24.11
N GLY A 859 16.45 -6.90 -24.20
CA GLY A 859 17.69 -7.13 -24.93
C GLY A 859 18.67 -8.03 -24.14
N ARG A 860 19.59 -8.68 -24.85
CA ARG A 860 20.61 -9.56 -24.24
C ARG A 860 22.00 -9.09 -24.62
N VAL A 861 22.77 -8.66 -23.62
CA VAL A 861 24.15 -8.20 -23.77
C VAL A 861 25.09 -9.37 -23.51
N ASN A 862 26.00 -9.64 -24.44
CA ASN A 862 27.08 -10.60 -24.27
C ASN A 862 28.40 -9.84 -24.11
N VAL A 863 29.01 -9.94 -22.93
CA VAL A 863 30.33 -9.37 -22.60
C VAL A 863 31.35 -10.51 -22.59
N PRO A 864 32.23 -10.61 -23.61
CA PRO A 864 33.33 -11.56 -23.65
C PRO A 864 34.25 -11.51 -22.42
N VAL A 865 34.93 -12.62 -22.15
CA VAL A 865 35.90 -12.76 -21.05
C VAL A 865 37.00 -11.71 -21.15
N GLY A 866 37.27 -11.00 -20.06
CA GLY A 866 38.26 -9.92 -20.00
C GLY A 866 37.82 -8.58 -20.62
N GLN A 867 36.59 -8.48 -21.13
CA GLN A 867 35.98 -7.22 -21.58
C GLN A 867 35.02 -6.66 -20.53
N LYS A 868 34.64 -5.38 -20.71
CA LYS A 868 33.72 -4.66 -19.82
C LYS A 868 32.52 -4.05 -20.54
N VAL A 869 31.45 -3.85 -19.78
CA VAL A 869 30.30 -3.01 -20.11
C VAL A 869 30.14 -1.91 -19.06
N THR A 870 29.90 -0.68 -19.52
CA THR A 870 29.62 0.48 -18.67
C THR A 870 28.12 0.75 -18.68
N VAL A 871 27.48 0.62 -17.52
CA VAL A 871 26.06 0.92 -17.32
C VAL A 871 25.93 2.37 -16.82
N VAL A 872 25.14 3.16 -17.55
CA VAL A 872 24.96 4.60 -17.38
C VAL A 872 23.50 4.83 -17.02
N GLY A 873 23.21 5.38 -15.82
CA GLY A 873 21.86 5.81 -15.44
C GLY A 873 21.48 7.17 -16.06
N ASP A 874 20.37 7.75 -15.57
CA ASP A 874 19.71 8.97 -16.07
C ASP A 874 20.68 10.11 -16.42
N LEU A 875 20.50 10.74 -17.59
CA LEU A 875 21.33 11.83 -18.14
C LEU A 875 20.59 13.17 -18.27
N HIS A 876 19.27 13.17 -18.45
CA HIS A 876 18.38 14.34 -18.41
C HIS A 876 18.92 15.60 -19.10
N GLY A 877 19.38 15.49 -20.35
CA GLY A 877 19.86 16.63 -21.14
C GLY A 877 21.08 17.38 -20.58
N GLN A 878 21.86 16.81 -19.65
CA GLN A 878 23.08 17.42 -19.10
C GLN A 878 24.31 17.15 -19.99
N LEU A 879 24.34 17.78 -21.18
CA LEU A 879 25.38 17.62 -22.21
C LEU A 879 26.83 17.79 -21.70
N PHE A 880 27.07 18.76 -20.83
CA PHE A 880 28.43 19.10 -20.37
C PHE A 880 28.98 18.04 -19.41
N ASP A 881 28.11 17.46 -18.58
CA ASP A 881 28.42 16.33 -17.71
C ASP A 881 28.54 15.02 -18.49
N PHE A 882 27.71 14.83 -19.52
CA PHE A 882 27.78 13.65 -20.40
C PHE A 882 29.12 13.58 -21.16
N ASP A 883 29.60 14.69 -21.72
CA ASP A 883 30.94 14.76 -22.33
C ASP A 883 32.07 14.48 -21.31
N HIS A 884 31.92 14.96 -20.07
CA HIS A 884 32.87 14.64 -18.99
C HIS A 884 32.81 13.17 -18.56
N MET A 885 31.63 12.56 -18.46
CA MET A 885 31.45 11.13 -18.20
C MET A 885 32.17 10.30 -19.28
N LEU A 886 32.02 10.64 -20.56
CA LEU A 886 32.73 9.99 -21.66
C LEU A 886 34.25 10.19 -21.60
N SER A 887 34.73 11.29 -21.02
CA SER A 887 36.16 11.51 -20.76
C SER A 887 36.74 10.60 -19.65
N LEU A 888 35.89 10.10 -18.73
CA LEU A 888 36.27 9.21 -17.63
C LEU A 888 36.05 7.73 -17.96
N ALA A 889 34.88 7.39 -18.52
CA ALA A 889 34.50 6.02 -18.86
C ALA A 889 35.15 5.51 -20.17
N GLY A 890 35.65 6.43 -21.00
CA GLY A 890 36.05 6.19 -22.38
C GLY A 890 34.84 6.17 -23.33
N PHE A 891 35.11 6.05 -24.64
CA PHE A 891 34.06 5.94 -25.65
C PHE A 891 33.65 4.47 -25.88
N PRO A 892 32.47 4.20 -26.49
CA PRO A 892 32.06 2.86 -26.87
C PRO A 892 33.04 2.21 -27.85
N SER A 893 33.42 0.97 -27.57
CA SER A 893 34.34 0.20 -28.42
C SER A 893 34.13 -1.30 -28.23
N PRO A 894 34.72 -2.17 -29.07
CA PRO A 894 34.63 -3.63 -28.90
C PRO A 894 35.15 -4.16 -27.57
N ASN A 895 35.89 -3.39 -26.77
CA ASN A 895 36.36 -3.76 -25.43
C ASN A 895 35.64 -2.98 -24.29
N ASN A 896 34.77 -2.03 -24.63
CA ASN A 896 34.07 -1.13 -23.70
C ASN A 896 32.65 -0.91 -24.23
N GLN A 897 31.76 -1.86 -23.93
CA GLN A 897 30.34 -1.76 -24.30
C GLN A 897 29.65 -0.71 -23.41
N PHE A 898 28.55 -0.14 -23.87
CA PHE A 898 27.74 0.82 -23.11
C PHE A 898 26.27 0.41 -23.07
N LEU A 899 25.63 0.60 -21.91
CA LEU A 899 24.20 0.41 -21.69
C LEU A 899 23.65 1.67 -21.01
N PHE A 900 22.88 2.46 -21.76
CA PHE A 900 22.23 3.67 -21.26
C PHE A 900 20.83 3.32 -20.75
N ASN A 901 20.57 3.57 -19.46
CA ASN A 901 19.47 2.97 -18.72
C ASN A 901 18.32 3.97 -18.45
N GLY A 902 17.76 4.51 -19.53
CA GLY A 902 16.64 5.46 -19.54
C GLY A 902 16.98 6.90 -19.16
N ASP A 903 15.98 7.77 -19.31
CA ASP A 903 15.96 9.17 -18.91
C ASP A 903 17.13 9.97 -19.49
N PHE A 904 17.22 9.92 -20.82
CA PHE A 904 18.21 10.64 -21.63
C PHE A 904 17.85 12.13 -21.75
N VAL A 905 16.55 12.42 -21.77
CA VAL A 905 15.96 13.72 -22.12
C VAL A 905 15.16 14.32 -20.96
N ASP A 906 14.54 15.48 -21.24
CA ASP A 906 13.83 16.34 -20.31
C ASP A 906 14.71 16.93 -19.20
N ARG A 907 14.16 17.93 -18.49
CA ARG A 907 14.82 18.69 -17.42
C ARG A 907 15.97 19.57 -17.91
N GLY A 908 17.06 19.00 -18.40
CA GLY A 908 18.22 19.74 -18.89
C GLY A 908 17.99 20.32 -20.29
N PRO A 909 18.48 21.55 -20.58
CA PRO A 909 18.20 22.27 -21.82
C PRO A 909 19.05 21.84 -23.04
N TRP A 910 19.78 20.72 -22.92
CA TRP A 910 20.54 20.09 -24.01
C TRP A 910 20.10 18.64 -24.26
N SER A 911 18.80 18.37 -24.11
CA SER A 911 18.21 17.04 -24.33
C SER A 911 18.39 16.58 -25.78
N VAL A 912 18.28 17.50 -26.75
CA VAL A 912 18.53 17.27 -28.18
C VAL A 912 19.97 16.83 -28.44
N GLU A 913 20.94 17.53 -27.86
CA GLU A 913 22.36 17.26 -28.08
C GLU A 913 22.80 15.95 -27.41
N VAL A 914 22.27 15.65 -26.22
CA VAL A 914 22.46 14.34 -25.55
C VAL A 914 21.87 13.21 -26.40
N ILE A 915 20.59 13.29 -26.78
CA ILE A 915 19.95 12.17 -27.50
C ILE A 915 20.57 11.95 -28.88
N PHE A 916 20.85 12.98 -29.67
CA PHE A 916 21.50 12.77 -30.98
C PHE A 916 22.92 12.19 -30.86
N THR A 917 23.64 12.48 -29.78
CA THR A 917 24.92 11.81 -29.50
C THR A 917 24.72 10.33 -29.16
N LEU A 918 23.71 9.98 -28.36
CA LEU A 918 23.36 8.58 -28.05
C LEU A 918 22.92 7.81 -29.31
N LEU A 919 22.13 8.43 -30.19
CA LEU A 919 21.72 7.84 -31.48
C LEU A 919 22.92 7.67 -32.43
N ALA A 920 23.87 8.63 -32.44
CA ALA A 920 25.14 8.47 -33.15
C ALA A 920 25.96 7.28 -32.62
N PHE A 921 26.06 7.12 -31.29
CA PHE A 921 26.69 5.93 -30.71
C PHE A 921 25.96 4.63 -31.09
N LYS A 922 24.62 4.63 -31.08
CA LYS A 922 23.82 3.44 -31.44
C LYS A 922 23.96 3.05 -32.91
N VAL A 923 24.00 4.02 -33.82
CA VAL A 923 24.18 3.77 -35.26
C VAL A 923 25.64 3.40 -35.61
N TRP A 924 26.62 3.96 -34.90
CA TRP A 924 28.05 3.64 -35.09
C TRP A 924 28.45 2.27 -34.53
N GLN A 925 27.93 1.91 -33.36
CA GLN A 925 28.31 0.69 -32.62
C GLN A 925 27.07 -0.12 -32.16
N PRO A 926 26.18 -0.55 -33.08
CA PRO A 926 24.88 -1.13 -32.73
C PRO A 926 24.94 -2.40 -31.85
N GLY A 927 26.04 -3.15 -31.93
CA GLY A 927 26.30 -4.35 -31.11
C GLY A 927 27.13 -4.11 -29.84
N HIS A 928 27.56 -2.88 -29.56
CA HIS A 928 28.29 -2.50 -28.34
C HIS A 928 27.62 -1.34 -27.58
N VAL A 929 26.51 -0.79 -28.09
CA VAL A 929 25.72 0.30 -27.49
C VAL A 929 24.28 -0.15 -27.36
N PHE A 930 23.79 -0.15 -26.13
CA PHE A 930 22.47 -0.63 -25.72
C PHE A 930 21.71 0.50 -25.02
N MET A 931 20.39 0.52 -25.17
CA MET A 931 19.51 1.55 -24.63
C MET A 931 18.27 0.91 -24.03
N ASN A 932 17.94 1.26 -22.78
CA ASN A 932 16.62 1.02 -22.19
C ASN A 932 15.81 2.32 -22.24
N ARG A 933 14.50 2.22 -22.47
CA ARG A 933 13.53 3.30 -22.32
C ARG A 933 13.43 3.64 -20.82
N GLY A 934 13.48 4.93 -20.47
CA GLY A 934 13.14 5.44 -19.15
C GLY A 934 11.71 5.96 -19.08
N ASN A 935 11.33 6.52 -17.93
CA ASN A 935 9.98 7.09 -17.78
C ASN A 935 9.83 8.43 -18.52
N HIS A 936 10.95 9.12 -18.80
CA HIS A 936 10.98 10.36 -19.55
C HIS A 936 11.03 10.13 -21.08
N GLU A 937 11.29 8.91 -21.57
CA GLU A 937 11.07 8.56 -22.99
C GLU A 937 9.59 8.24 -23.27
N ALA A 938 8.67 9.14 -22.92
CA ALA A 938 7.22 9.00 -23.11
C ALA A 938 6.58 10.35 -23.49
N GLU A 939 5.59 10.35 -24.39
CA GLU A 939 5.03 11.60 -24.96
C GLU A 939 4.52 12.56 -23.88
N MET A 940 3.87 12.02 -22.84
CA MET A 940 3.37 12.81 -21.71
C MET A 940 4.51 13.50 -20.94
N ALA A 941 5.63 12.79 -20.70
CA ALA A 941 6.79 13.36 -20.04
C ALA A 941 7.44 14.43 -20.91
N ASN A 942 7.69 14.13 -22.18
CA ASN A 942 8.37 15.04 -23.11
C ASN A 942 7.60 16.32 -23.41
N HIS A 943 6.26 16.26 -23.39
CA HIS A 943 5.43 17.44 -23.49
C HIS A 943 5.63 18.35 -22.27
N PHE A 944 5.47 17.85 -21.03
CA PHE A 944 5.55 18.70 -19.83
C PHE A 944 6.97 19.13 -19.45
N TYR A 945 7.95 18.25 -19.64
CA TYR A 945 9.26 18.36 -18.98
C TYR A 945 10.41 18.77 -19.90
N GLY A 946 10.10 19.00 -21.18
CA GLY A 946 10.77 19.99 -22.02
C GLY A 946 11.38 19.51 -23.33
N PHE A 947 11.53 18.21 -23.55
CA PHE A 947 12.15 17.70 -24.77
C PHE A 947 11.34 18.03 -26.03
N PHE A 948 10.00 18.03 -25.98
CA PHE A 948 9.19 18.44 -27.13
C PHE A 948 9.22 19.94 -27.37
N GLY A 949 9.24 20.77 -26.32
CA GLY A 949 9.46 22.22 -26.45
C GLY A 949 10.85 22.54 -27.02
N GLU A 950 11.87 21.79 -26.60
CA GLU A 950 13.25 21.92 -27.09
C GLU A 950 13.36 21.51 -28.57
N ILE A 951 12.69 20.43 -28.99
CA ILE A 951 12.57 20.04 -30.40
C ILE A 951 11.81 21.10 -31.21
N GLU A 952 10.69 21.64 -30.72
CA GLU A 952 9.92 22.64 -31.46
C GLU A 952 10.68 23.99 -31.60
N VAL A 953 11.62 24.30 -30.70
CA VAL A 953 12.54 25.45 -30.85
C VAL A 953 13.74 25.15 -31.75
N LYS A 954 14.35 23.95 -31.65
CA LYS A 954 15.58 23.61 -32.40
C LYS A 954 15.30 23.04 -33.81
N TYR A 955 14.10 22.53 -34.09
CA TYR A 955 13.71 21.89 -35.37
C TYR A 955 12.28 22.26 -35.83
N GLU A 956 11.38 21.27 -35.90
CA GLU A 956 9.96 21.42 -36.22
C GLU A 956 9.15 20.33 -35.50
N LYS A 957 7.85 20.57 -35.27
CA LYS A 957 6.97 19.64 -34.54
C LYS A 957 6.97 18.20 -35.08
N ARG A 958 7.10 17.98 -36.39
CA ARG A 958 7.16 16.62 -36.96
C ARG A 958 8.32 15.77 -36.43
N MET A 959 9.34 16.39 -35.84
CA MET A 959 10.44 15.69 -35.18
C MET A 959 9.99 15.09 -33.83
N THR A 960 9.01 15.67 -33.12
CA THR A 960 8.47 15.07 -31.87
C THR A 960 7.70 13.79 -32.18
N ASP A 961 6.92 13.78 -33.27
CA ASP A 961 6.24 12.58 -33.78
C ASP A 961 7.22 11.44 -34.08
N LEU A 962 8.39 11.74 -34.66
CA LEU A 962 9.44 10.73 -34.90
C LEU A 962 10.07 10.23 -33.61
N PHE A 963 10.39 11.12 -32.66
CA PHE A 963 10.98 10.71 -31.38
C PHE A 963 10.01 9.87 -30.54
N ALA A 964 8.70 10.12 -30.63
CA ALA A 964 7.69 9.27 -30.00
C ALA A 964 7.72 7.82 -30.53
N GLU A 965 7.77 7.61 -31.85
CA GLU A 965 7.89 6.26 -32.42
C GLU A 965 9.28 5.62 -32.15
N LEU A 966 10.34 6.42 -32.04
CA LEU A 966 11.69 5.97 -31.64
C LEU A 966 11.72 5.48 -30.18
N PHE A 967 11.11 6.23 -29.28
CA PHE A 967 10.97 5.82 -27.87
C PHE A 967 10.06 4.59 -27.72
N ARG A 968 8.98 4.47 -28.50
CA ARG A 968 8.18 3.24 -28.64
C ARG A 968 8.99 2.04 -29.13
N ALA A 969 9.98 2.26 -29.98
CA ALA A 969 10.87 1.21 -30.47
C ALA A 969 11.98 0.83 -29.47
N THR A 970 12.30 1.66 -28.48
CA THR A 970 13.42 1.43 -27.55
C THR A 970 13.11 0.29 -26.56
N PRO A 971 14.00 -0.72 -26.36
CA PRO A 971 13.81 -1.80 -25.37
C PRO A 971 13.48 -1.31 -23.96
N LEU A 972 12.81 -2.12 -23.14
CA LEU A 972 12.54 -1.79 -21.72
C LEU A 972 13.62 -2.40 -20.80
N CYS A 973 13.87 -3.69 -21.02
CA CYS A 973 14.86 -4.58 -20.40
C CYS A 973 16.23 -4.65 -21.10
N HIS A 974 17.33 -4.82 -20.35
CA HIS A 974 18.48 -5.59 -20.82
C HIS A 974 18.95 -6.61 -19.76
N VAL A 975 19.52 -7.74 -20.21
CA VAL A 975 20.20 -8.71 -19.36
C VAL A 975 21.62 -8.96 -19.86
N ILE A 976 22.61 -8.81 -18.99
CA ILE A 976 24.03 -9.01 -19.27
C ILE A 976 24.44 -10.42 -18.86
N ASN A 977 25.00 -11.19 -19.79
CA ASN A 977 25.51 -12.56 -19.62
C ASN A 977 24.54 -13.56 -18.95
N ASN A 978 23.23 -13.30 -19.01
CA ASN A 978 22.19 -14.01 -18.24
C ASN A 978 22.37 -13.96 -16.70
N GLU A 979 23.15 -13.00 -16.19
CA GLU A 979 23.44 -12.84 -14.75
C GLU A 979 22.98 -11.51 -14.16
N VAL A 980 23.07 -10.40 -14.90
CA VAL A 980 22.73 -9.05 -14.39
C VAL A 980 21.53 -8.51 -15.15
N PHE A 981 20.46 -8.17 -14.43
CA PHE A 981 19.26 -7.52 -14.98
C PHE A 981 19.42 -6.00 -14.87
N VAL A 982 19.15 -5.29 -15.96
CA VAL A 982 19.30 -3.83 -16.07
C VAL A 982 18.00 -3.24 -16.60
N VAL A 983 17.38 -2.37 -15.81
CA VAL A 983 16.04 -1.81 -16.02
C VAL A 983 16.02 -0.38 -15.51
N HIS A 984 15.28 0.55 -16.10
CA HIS A 984 15.26 1.93 -15.62
C HIS A 984 14.53 2.06 -14.26
N GLY A 985 13.26 1.67 -14.23
CA GLY A 985 12.40 1.64 -13.05
C GLY A 985 12.75 0.48 -12.11
N GLY A 986 11.97 -0.61 -12.13
CA GLY A 986 12.20 -1.71 -11.20
C GLY A 986 11.77 -3.08 -11.72
N ILE A 987 11.56 -4.01 -10.79
CA ILE A 987 11.10 -5.38 -11.09
C ILE A 987 9.56 -5.44 -11.13
N PRO A 988 8.95 -6.49 -11.72
CA PRO A 988 7.50 -6.59 -11.84
C PRO A 988 6.74 -6.77 -10.52
N GLY A 989 5.46 -6.36 -10.55
CA GLY A 989 4.66 -6.11 -9.35
C GLY A 989 3.77 -7.26 -8.84
N PRO A 990 2.77 -6.92 -8.00
CA PRO A 990 1.80 -7.87 -7.45
C PRO A 990 0.64 -8.18 -8.41
N ASP A 991 0.10 -9.41 -8.30
CA ASP A 991 -1.20 -9.81 -8.87
C ASP A 991 -2.14 -10.28 -7.73
N PRO A 992 -3.37 -9.75 -7.62
CA PRO A 992 -3.92 -8.63 -8.40
C PRO A 992 -3.23 -7.30 -8.08
N ARG A 993 -3.32 -6.34 -9.02
CA ARG A 993 -2.84 -4.97 -8.78
C ARG A 993 -3.61 -4.33 -7.64
N VAL A 994 -2.86 -3.83 -6.65
CA VAL A 994 -3.41 -3.05 -5.54
C VAL A 994 -3.31 -1.57 -5.88
N TRP A 995 -4.47 -0.97 -6.14
CA TRP A 995 -4.61 0.46 -6.34
C TRP A 995 -4.84 1.14 -4.99
N TRP A 996 -3.82 1.77 -4.43
CA TRP A 996 -3.93 2.50 -3.17
C TRP A 996 -4.76 3.78 -3.34
N LYS A 997 -6.07 3.71 -3.05
CA LYS A 997 -6.92 4.89 -2.80
C LYS A 997 -6.81 5.28 -1.32
N GLY A 998 -6.24 6.45 -1.04
CA GLY A 998 -6.22 7.07 0.30
C GLY A 998 -4.97 6.76 1.15
N MET A 999 -4.83 7.50 2.25
CA MET A 999 -3.62 7.52 3.10
C MET A 999 -3.59 6.41 4.18
N ASP A 1000 -4.47 5.40 4.07
CA ASP A 1000 -4.56 4.28 5.01
C ASP A 1000 -3.42 3.27 4.77
N ASN A 1001 -2.29 3.55 5.42
CA ASN A 1001 -0.99 2.95 5.15
C ASN A 1001 -0.82 1.51 5.73
N GLN A 1002 -1.90 0.72 5.75
CA GLN A 1002 -1.94 -0.68 6.22
C GLN A 1002 -2.74 -1.61 5.29
N ILE A 1003 -2.21 -1.89 4.10
CA ILE A 1003 -2.49 -3.16 3.40
C ILE A 1003 -1.25 -4.04 3.55
N SER A 1004 -1.28 -4.98 4.51
CA SER A 1004 -0.28 -6.05 4.57
C SER A 1004 -0.59 -7.05 3.46
N PHE A 1005 -0.02 -6.85 2.27
CA PHE A 1005 -0.33 -7.68 1.11
C PHE A 1005 0.08 -9.14 1.35
N ASP A 1006 -0.89 -10.05 1.24
CA ASP A 1006 -0.73 -11.50 1.28
C ASP A 1006 -0.79 -12.14 -0.12
N GLY A 1007 -1.14 -11.34 -1.14
CA GLY A 1007 -1.10 -11.75 -2.53
C GLY A 1007 0.31 -12.08 -2.99
N ARG A 1008 0.39 -12.93 -4.02
CA ARG A 1008 1.65 -13.47 -4.50
C ARG A 1008 2.34 -12.44 -5.38
N GLN A 1009 3.65 -12.31 -5.22
CA GLN A 1009 4.48 -11.73 -6.27
C GLN A 1009 4.31 -12.53 -7.55
N ILE A 1010 4.15 -11.85 -8.68
CA ILE A 1010 4.07 -12.53 -9.98
C ILE A 1010 5.46 -13.08 -10.31
N GLN A 1011 5.54 -14.39 -10.56
CA GLN A 1011 6.74 -15.02 -11.09
C GLN A 1011 6.81 -14.81 -12.61
N ILE A 1012 7.08 -13.57 -13.04
CA ILE A 1012 7.28 -13.24 -14.45
C ILE A 1012 8.68 -13.67 -14.88
N SER A 1013 8.74 -14.48 -15.93
CA SER A 1013 9.99 -14.94 -16.53
C SER A 1013 10.60 -13.89 -17.46
N LEU A 1014 11.93 -13.93 -17.64
CA LEU A 1014 12.61 -13.10 -18.65
C LEU A 1014 12.00 -13.30 -20.05
N SER A 1015 11.49 -14.50 -20.36
CA SER A 1015 10.80 -14.82 -21.62
C SER A 1015 9.45 -14.12 -21.79
N GLU A 1016 8.71 -13.85 -20.71
CA GLU A 1016 7.46 -13.06 -20.79
C GLU A 1016 7.76 -11.58 -20.99
N ILE A 1017 8.80 -11.06 -20.33
CA ILE A 1017 9.28 -9.69 -20.57
C ILE A 1017 9.79 -9.54 -22.01
N GLU A 1018 10.60 -10.49 -22.51
CA GLU A 1018 11.19 -10.48 -23.86
C GLU A 1018 10.13 -10.45 -24.98
N ASN A 1019 8.97 -11.07 -24.75
CA ASN A 1019 7.86 -11.13 -25.70
C ASN A 1019 6.72 -10.13 -25.41
N SER A 1020 6.85 -9.28 -24.38
CA SER A 1020 5.86 -8.23 -24.10
C SER A 1020 5.90 -7.11 -25.16
N ASN A 1021 4.73 -6.54 -25.48
CA ASN A 1021 4.63 -5.44 -26.43
C ASN A 1021 5.06 -4.11 -25.79
N ARG A 1022 6.06 -3.44 -26.38
CA ARG A 1022 6.54 -2.11 -25.98
C ARG A 1022 6.16 -0.97 -26.93
N PHE A 1023 5.60 -1.29 -28.10
CA PHE A 1023 5.31 -0.35 -29.18
C PHE A 1023 4.00 0.42 -28.90
N MET A 1024 3.98 1.17 -27.80
CA MET A 1024 2.85 1.93 -27.27
C MET A 1024 3.33 2.87 -26.13
N GLU A 1025 2.46 3.70 -25.57
CA GLU A 1025 2.76 4.48 -24.36
C GLU A 1025 2.52 3.68 -23.08
N PRO A 1026 3.24 3.99 -21.97
CA PRO A 1026 2.97 3.38 -20.68
C PRO A 1026 1.58 3.78 -20.16
N ASN A 1027 0.71 2.79 -19.95
CA ASN A 1027 -0.61 2.92 -19.32
C ASN A 1027 -0.79 1.78 -18.30
N PRO A 1028 -1.01 2.06 -17.00
CA PRO A 1028 -1.11 1.04 -15.96
C PRO A 1028 -2.30 0.09 -16.12
N ASP A 1029 -3.32 0.46 -16.91
CA ASP A 1029 -4.46 -0.39 -17.26
C ASP A 1029 -4.14 -1.32 -18.46
N ASP A 1030 -3.55 -0.79 -19.55
CA ASP A 1030 -3.33 -1.54 -20.81
C ASP A 1030 -2.04 -2.39 -20.81
N ASN A 1031 -0.93 -1.85 -20.28
CA ASN A 1031 0.37 -2.51 -20.28
C ASN A 1031 1.06 -2.48 -18.90
N PRO A 1032 0.40 -2.97 -17.83
CA PRO A 1032 0.88 -2.91 -16.44
C PRO A 1032 2.37 -3.23 -16.24
N LEU A 1033 2.90 -4.27 -16.89
CA LEU A 1033 4.32 -4.65 -16.82
C LEU A 1033 5.27 -3.55 -17.34
N MET A 1034 4.89 -2.82 -18.38
CA MET A 1034 5.70 -1.72 -18.92
C MET A 1034 5.78 -0.56 -17.92
N VAL A 1035 4.69 -0.23 -17.22
CA VAL A 1035 4.73 0.79 -16.17
C VAL A 1035 5.68 0.39 -15.04
N ASP A 1036 5.70 -0.88 -14.64
CA ASP A 1036 6.58 -1.37 -13.56
C ASP A 1036 8.07 -1.21 -13.89
N LEU A 1037 8.45 -1.64 -15.09
CA LEU A 1037 9.83 -1.56 -15.60
C LEU A 1037 10.30 -0.11 -15.79
N LEU A 1038 9.38 0.86 -15.83
CA LEU A 1038 9.68 2.28 -15.98
C LEU A 1038 9.52 3.11 -14.70
N TRP A 1039 8.72 2.68 -13.71
CA TRP A 1039 8.32 3.53 -12.58
C TRP A 1039 8.44 2.92 -11.17
N SER A 1040 8.64 1.61 -10.99
CA SER A 1040 8.66 1.02 -9.63
C SER A 1040 9.98 1.26 -8.89
N ASP A 1041 9.92 1.50 -7.58
CA ASP A 1041 11.07 1.88 -6.74
C ASP A 1041 11.37 0.88 -5.61
N PRO A 1042 12.63 0.70 -5.19
CA PRO A 1042 12.98 -0.14 -4.05
C PRO A 1042 12.67 0.53 -2.69
N LYS A 1043 12.35 -0.26 -1.68
CA LYS A 1043 12.26 0.17 -0.27
C LYS A 1043 13.01 -0.76 0.69
N GLY A 1044 13.57 -0.22 1.77
CA GLY A 1044 14.34 -0.96 2.78
C GLY A 1044 13.53 -1.86 3.74
N LYS A 1045 12.35 -2.35 3.32
CA LYS A 1045 11.49 -3.27 4.10
C LYS A 1045 10.73 -4.20 3.16
N ASP A 1046 10.60 -5.47 3.57
CA ASP A 1046 9.97 -6.55 2.80
C ASP A 1046 8.52 -6.27 2.35
N GLY A 1047 8.05 -7.03 1.36
CA GLY A 1047 6.75 -6.93 0.69
C GLY A 1047 6.65 -5.76 -0.29
N TYR A 1048 5.43 -5.43 -0.72
CA TYR A 1048 5.12 -4.21 -1.49
C TYR A 1048 4.70 -3.03 -0.60
N GLY A 1049 4.43 -1.86 -1.19
CA GLY A 1049 3.86 -0.68 -0.54
C GLY A 1049 3.48 0.41 -1.56
N PRO A 1050 2.72 1.44 -1.16
CA PRO A 1050 2.34 2.53 -2.07
C PRO A 1050 3.56 3.38 -2.46
N SER A 1051 3.65 3.75 -3.74
CA SER A 1051 4.58 4.80 -4.18
C SER A 1051 3.97 6.19 -3.97
N GLY A 1052 4.84 7.20 -3.76
CA GLY A 1052 4.44 8.60 -3.74
C GLY A 1052 4.39 9.26 -5.13
N ARG A 1053 4.77 8.54 -6.19
CA ARG A 1053 4.67 9.03 -7.57
C ARG A 1053 3.20 9.03 -7.99
N MET A 1054 2.73 10.15 -8.57
CA MET A 1054 1.29 10.46 -8.71
C MET A 1054 0.49 9.51 -9.63
N SER A 1055 1.14 8.65 -10.41
CA SER A 1055 0.48 7.70 -11.29
C SER A 1055 -0.05 6.51 -10.49
N SER A 1056 -1.38 6.35 -10.50
CA SER A 1056 -2.06 5.16 -10.01
C SER A 1056 -1.44 3.88 -10.59
N GLY A 1057 -1.11 2.91 -9.74
CA GLY A 1057 -0.53 1.62 -10.14
C GLY A 1057 0.99 1.49 -9.95
N ILE A 1058 1.69 2.55 -9.53
CA ILE A 1058 3.11 2.49 -9.12
C ILE A 1058 3.22 2.06 -7.65
N TYR A 1059 4.21 1.21 -7.32
CA TYR A 1059 4.47 0.70 -5.97
C TYR A 1059 5.96 0.79 -5.59
N LEU A 1060 6.21 0.60 -4.29
CA LEU A 1060 7.52 0.33 -3.71
C LEU A 1060 7.69 -1.17 -3.45
N PHE A 1061 8.86 -1.76 -3.70
CA PHE A 1061 9.11 -3.20 -3.50
C PHE A 1061 10.33 -3.50 -2.60
N GLY A 1062 10.23 -4.59 -1.83
CA GLY A 1062 11.19 -4.94 -0.77
C GLY A 1062 12.35 -5.87 -1.20
N PRO A 1063 13.30 -6.13 -0.29
CA PRO A 1063 14.43 -7.05 -0.52
C PRO A 1063 14.01 -8.50 -0.78
N ASP A 1064 12.90 -8.94 -0.20
CA ASP A 1064 12.25 -10.22 -0.48
C ASP A 1064 11.72 -10.30 -1.92
N VAL A 1065 11.04 -9.26 -2.39
CA VAL A 1065 10.51 -9.18 -3.76
C VAL A 1065 11.66 -9.26 -4.77
N SER A 1066 12.74 -8.51 -4.54
CA SER A 1066 13.96 -8.57 -5.34
C SER A 1066 14.58 -9.97 -5.34
N ARG A 1067 14.81 -10.55 -4.16
CA ARG A 1067 15.36 -11.91 -4.02
C ARG A 1067 14.57 -12.94 -4.82
N ASN A 1068 13.25 -12.98 -4.65
CA ASN A 1068 12.36 -13.94 -5.30
C ASN A 1068 12.40 -13.83 -6.83
N PHE A 1069 12.38 -12.61 -7.38
CA PHE A 1069 12.45 -12.38 -8.84
C PHE A 1069 13.77 -12.88 -9.41
N MET A 1070 14.87 -12.67 -8.68
CA MET A 1070 16.22 -13.05 -9.09
C MET A 1070 16.45 -14.56 -8.96
N GLU A 1071 16.01 -15.17 -7.87
CA GLU A 1071 16.01 -16.63 -7.68
C GLU A 1071 15.18 -17.35 -8.75
N PHE A 1072 13.97 -16.84 -9.07
CA PHE A 1072 13.12 -17.42 -10.10
C PHE A 1072 13.73 -17.36 -11.51
N ASN A 1073 14.39 -16.26 -11.85
CA ASN A 1073 15.00 -16.05 -13.17
C ASN A 1073 16.46 -16.51 -13.28
N GLY A 1074 17.05 -17.07 -12.22
CA GLY A 1074 18.45 -17.53 -12.20
C GLY A 1074 19.50 -16.41 -12.23
N LEU A 1075 19.09 -15.18 -11.93
CA LEU A 1075 19.91 -13.96 -12.00
C LEU A 1075 20.73 -13.75 -10.72
N ARG A 1076 21.63 -12.76 -10.73
CA ARG A 1076 22.57 -12.46 -9.63
C ARG A 1076 22.46 -11.05 -9.07
N MET A 1077 22.20 -10.04 -9.90
CA MET A 1077 22.20 -8.63 -9.50
C MET A 1077 21.27 -7.80 -10.37
N THR A 1078 20.59 -6.82 -9.77
CA THR A 1078 19.80 -5.82 -10.49
C THR A 1078 20.49 -4.47 -10.45
N LEU A 1079 20.70 -3.85 -11.61
CA LEU A 1079 21.05 -2.44 -11.73
C LEU A 1079 19.84 -1.64 -12.23
N ARG A 1080 19.57 -0.49 -11.61
CA ARG A 1080 18.48 0.42 -11.99
C ARG A 1080 18.84 1.91 -11.88
N SER A 1081 17.96 2.81 -12.30
CA SER A 1081 18.20 4.26 -12.30
C SER A 1081 17.09 5.05 -11.56
N HIS A 1082 16.42 6.04 -12.19
CA HIS A 1082 15.10 6.60 -11.81
C HIS A 1082 14.99 7.33 -10.45
N GLU A 1083 16.05 7.34 -9.64
CA GLU A 1083 16.15 8.05 -8.37
C GLU A 1083 17.54 8.69 -8.21
N VAL A 1084 17.55 10.01 -7.99
CA VAL A 1084 18.75 10.75 -7.57
C VAL A 1084 19.32 10.15 -6.28
N LYS A 1085 20.60 9.76 -6.29
CA LYS A 1085 21.34 9.36 -5.08
C LYS A 1085 22.49 10.32 -4.85
N ALA A 1086 22.74 10.73 -3.60
CA ALA A 1086 23.74 11.76 -3.26
C ALA A 1086 25.17 11.44 -3.74
N GLN A 1087 25.50 10.15 -3.87
CA GLN A 1087 26.81 9.65 -4.34
C GLN A 1087 26.80 9.18 -5.81
N GLY A 1088 25.71 9.39 -6.55
CA GLY A 1088 25.53 8.88 -7.91
C GLY A 1088 25.21 7.38 -7.98
N TYR A 1089 25.24 6.66 -6.85
CA TYR A 1089 24.74 5.29 -6.72
C TYR A 1089 24.23 5.03 -5.29
N ARG A 1090 23.50 3.92 -5.11
CA ARG A 1090 23.13 3.36 -3.80
C ARG A 1090 22.93 1.85 -3.91
N PHE A 1091 23.37 1.08 -2.92
CA PHE A 1091 22.89 -0.29 -2.71
C PHE A 1091 21.55 -0.18 -1.97
N ASP A 1092 20.45 -0.50 -2.64
CA ASP A 1092 19.10 -0.36 -2.09
C ASP A 1092 18.65 -1.64 -1.38
N HIS A 1093 19.03 -2.80 -1.93
CA HIS A 1093 18.87 -4.11 -1.29
C HIS A 1093 20.22 -4.83 -1.28
N GLU A 1094 20.67 -5.27 -0.11
CA GLU A 1094 21.97 -5.94 0.09
C GLU A 1094 21.84 -7.47 0.23
N GLY A 1095 22.96 -8.18 0.04
CA GLY A 1095 23.08 -9.62 0.27
C GLY A 1095 23.46 -10.40 -0.98
N GLN A 1096 22.91 -11.61 -1.13
CA GLN A 1096 23.22 -12.54 -2.22
C GLN A 1096 22.75 -12.07 -3.60
N TYR A 1097 21.66 -11.30 -3.63
CA TYR A 1097 21.02 -10.76 -4.85
C TYR A 1097 20.89 -9.24 -4.73
N PRO A 1098 22.00 -8.48 -4.86
CA PRO A 1098 21.97 -7.04 -4.63
C PRO A 1098 21.12 -6.31 -5.69
N LEU A 1099 20.41 -5.28 -5.24
CA LEU A 1099 19.78 -4.27 -6.11
C LEU A 1099 20.46 -2.93 -5.86
N ILE A 1100 20.87 -2.30 -6.95
CA ILE A 1100 21.72 -1.11 -6.95
C ILE A 1100 21.12 -0.06 -7.87
N THR A 1101 20.90 1.15 -7.37
CA THR A 1101 20.63 2.32 -8.22
C THR A 1101 21.92 2.97 -8.69
N VAL A 1102 21.97 3.42 -9.93
CA VAL A 1102 23.04 4.19 -10.59
C VAL A 1102 22.41 5.41 -11.27
N PHE A 1103 23.01 6.59 -11.15
CA PHE A 1103 22.44 7.86 -11.61
C PHE A 1103 23.53 8.78 -12.17
N SER A 1104 23.37 9.26 -13.41
CA SER A 1104 24.45 9.90 -14.19
C SER A 1104 24.35 11.43 -14.30
N ALA A 1105 23.34 12.07 -13.73
CA ALA A 1105 23.15 13.52 -13.78
C ALA A 1105 23.67 14.19 -12.48
N PRO A 1106 24.88 14.77 -12.46
CA PRO A 1106 25.43 15.39 -11.24
C PRO A 1106 24.81 16.77 -11.02
N ASN A 1107 24.71 17.23 -9.76
CA ASN A 1107 23.99 18.44 -9.36
C ASN A 1107 22.63 18.60 -10.08
N TYR A 1108 21.85 17.53 -10.13
CA TYR A 1108 20.66 17.41 -10.96
C TYR A 1108 19.69 18.61 -10.82
N VAL A 1109 19.14 19.04 -11.96
CA VAL A 1109 18.34 20.27 -12.12
C VAL A 1109 18.95 21.52 -11.50
N ASP A 1110 20.28 21.64 -11.61
CA ASP A 1110 21.14 22.70 -11.08
C ASP A 1110 21.14 22.87 -9.54
N LYS A 1111 20.39 22.02 -8.83
CA LYS A 1111 19.92 22.28 -7.45
C LYS A 1111 20.10 21.10 -6.49
N ALA A 1112 20.23 19.87 -6.97
CA ALA A 1112 20.22 18.69 -6.10
C ALA A 1112 21.54 18.40 -5.37
N GLY A 1113 22.66 19.02 -5.77
CA GLY A 1113 23.97 18.89 -5.10
C GLY A 1113 24.59 17.50 -5.09
N ASN A 1114 24.02 16.53 -5.82
CA ASN A 1114 24.48 15.15 -5.86
C ASN A 1114 25.73 14.95 -6.74
N MET A 1115 26.51 13.92 -6.44
CA MET A 1115 27.43 13.34 -7.41
C MET A 1115 26.66 12.46 -8.42
N ALA A 1116 27.28 12.21 -9.56
CA ALA A 1116 26.86 11.18 -10.52
C ALA A 1116 27.81 9.98 -10.46
N SER A 1117 27.39 8.83 -11.00
CA SER A 1117 28.29 7.72 -11.26
C SER A 1117 27.85 6.86 -12.45
N VAL A 1118 28.79 6.09 -13.00
CA VAL A 1118 28.52 4.98 -13.91
C VAL A 1118 29.08 3.68 -13.35
N ALA A 1119 28.40 2.56 -13.61
CA ALA A 1119 28.77 1.25 -13.08
C ALA A 1119 29.46 0.39 -14.15
N VAL A 1120 30.74 0.09 -13.93
CA VAL A 1120 31.55 -0.72 -14.84
C VAL A 1120 31.53 -2.18 -14.39
N LEU A 1121 31.08 -3.07 -15.27
CA LEU A 1121 31.03 -4.52 -15.06
C LEU A 1121 32.02 -5.22 -15.98
N THR A 1122 32.92 -6.03 -15.43
CA THR A 1122 33.90 -6.83 -16.19
C THR A 1122 33.57 -8.31 -16.10
N ASN A 1123 33.71 -9.07 -17.19
CA ASN A 1123 33.60 -10.53 -17.17
C ASN A 1123 34.93 -11.16 -16.71
N ASP A 1124 34.93 -11.82 -15.55
CA ASP A 1124 36.13 -12.41 -14.94
C ASP A 1124 36.54 -13.78 -15.52
N GLY A 1125 35.78 -14.31 -16.48
CA GLY A 1125 35.97 -15.64 -17.07
C GLY A 1125 35.09 -16.73 -16.45
N THR A 1126 34.45 -16.45 -15.32
CA THR A 1126 33.49 -17.33 -14.65
C THR A 1126 32.10 -16.69 -14.47
N LYS A 1127 32.04 -15.35 -14.41
CA LYS A 1127 30.84 -14.54 -14.15
C LYS A 1127 31.11 -13.06 -14.49
N MET A 1128 30.09 -12.23 -14.42
CA MET A 1128 30.25 -10.80 -14.22
C MET A 1128 30.74 -10.52 -12.80
N ALA A 1129 31.80 -9.71 -12.70
CA ALA A 1129 32.24 -9.13 -11.43
C ALA A 1129 31.20 -8.13 -10.89
N GLY A 1130 31.32 -7.79 -9.61
CA GLY A 1130 30.55 -6.68 -9.03
C GLY A 1130 30.92 -5.34 -9.68
N PRO A 1131 30.03 -4.34 -9.66
CA PRO A 1131 30.25 -3.06 -10.33
C PRO A 1131 31.34 -2.24 -9.65
N GLU A 1132 32.25 -1.70 -10.46
CA GLU A 1132 33.14 -0.61 -10.09
C GLU A 1132 32.44 0.72 -10.44
N PHE A 1133 32.29 1.62 -9.47
CA PHE A 1133 31.59 2.90 -9.67
C PHE A 1133 32.58 4.01 -9.98
N VAL A 1134 32.49 4.57 -11.18
CA VAL A 1134 33.24 5.78 -11.56
C VAL A 1134 32.37 6.98 -11.20
N GLN A 1135 32.63 7.60 -10.06
CA GLN A 1135 31.91 8.78 -9.57
C GLN A 1135 32.48 10.09 -10.15
N TYR A 1136 31.61 11.10 -10.35
CA TYR A 1136 32.01 12.44 -10.83
C TYR A 1136 31.09 13.57 -10.36
N SER A 1137 31.57 14.80 -10.49
CA SER A 1137 30.87 16.04 -10.11
C SER A 1137 30.41 16.83 -11.33
N ALA A 1138 29.45 17.74 -11.12
CA ALA A 1138 28.93 18.59 -12.17
C ALA A 1138 29.99 19.52 -12.78
N GLN A 1139 29.85 19.79 -14.06
CA GLN A 1139 30.72 20.63 -14.87
C GLN A 1139 30.11 22.00 -15.14
N PRO A 1140 30.91 23.07 -15.30
CA PRO A 1140 30.41 24.35 -15.77
C PRO A 1140 29.77 24.25 -17.17
N HIS A 1141 28.56 24.77 -17.29
CA HIS A 1141 27.78 24.89 -18.53
C HIS A 1141 27.32 26.34 -18.73
N PRO A 1142 26.79 26.70 -19.92
CA PRO A 1142 26.17 28.00 -20.16
C PRO A 1142 25.00 28.28 -19.21
N ASP A 1143 24.71 29.56 -19.00
CA ASP A 1143 23.59 30.05 -18.16
C ASP A 1143 22.25 29.91 -18.91
N VAL A 1144 21.81 28.65 -19.04
CA VAL A 1144 20.47 28.27 -19.50
C VAL A 1144 19.89 27.38 -18.40
N PRO A 1145 18.76 27.77 -17.76
CA PRO A 1145 18.27 27.05 -16.59
C PRO A 1145 17.67 25.69 -16.95
N SER A 1146 17.80 24.72 -16.05
CA SER A 1146 16.95 23.52 -16.07
C SER A 1146 15.46 23.89 -16.14
N GLY A 1147 14.72 23.21 -17.01
CA GLY A 1147 13.32 23.51 -17.32
C GLY A 1147 13.10 24.63 -18.33
N ALA A 1148 14.14 25.20 -18.97
CA ALA A 1148 14.00 26.31 -19.92
C ALA A 1148 12.96 26.06 -21.05
N TYR A 1149 12.88 24.81 -21.54
CA TYR A 1149 11.97 24.38 -22.61
C TYR A 1149 10.78 23.54 -22.12
N ALA A 1150 10.59 23.38 -20.82
CA ALA A 1150 9.42 22.69 -20.25
C ALA A 1150 8.16 23.57 -20.33
N VAL A 1151 6.98 23.03 -20.03
CA VAL A 1151 5.69 23.74 -20.22
C VAL A 1151 5.64 25.02 -19.38
N GLY A 1152 5.57 26.15 -20.07
CA GLY A 1152 5.67 27.50 -19.51
C GLY A 1152 7.11 28.06 -19.37
N GLY A 1153 8.14 27.22 -19.47
CA GLY A 1153 9.54 27.60 -19.30
C GLY A 1153 9.98 28.80 -20.17
N PRO A 1154 11.01 29.58 -19.75
CA PRO A 1154 11.36 30.87 -20.35
C PRO A 1154 11.72 30.85 -21.84
N LEU A 1155 11.97 29.66 -22.43
CA LEU A 1155 12.24 29.41 -23.84
C LEU A 1155 11.20 28.47 -24.50
N HIS A 1156 10.09 28.12 -23.84
CA HIS A 1156 9.02 27.32 -24.43
C HIS A 1156 8.38 28.04 -25.63
N PRO A 1157 7.99 27.34 -26.74
CA PRO A 1157 7.40 27.98 -27.91
C PRO A 1157 6.24 28.93 -27.62
N GLU A 1158 5.33 28.56 -26.71
CA GLU A 1158 4.21 29.40 -26.27
C GLU A 1158 4.66 30.66 -25.53
N ALA A 1159 5.69 30.55 -24.68
CA ALA A 1159 6.25 31.69 -23.93
C ALA A 1159 7.06 32.64 -24.84
N ALA A 1160 7.51 32.16 -26.00
CA ALA A 1160 8.11 32.97 -27.06
C ALA A 1160 7.06 33.63 -27.97
N ALA A 1161 5.90 32.99 -28.17
CA ALA A 1161 4.78 33.55 -28.96
C ALA A 1161 3.92 34.57 -28.19
N ALA A 1162 4.01 34.58 -26.86
CA ALA A 1162 3.31 35.53 -25.98
C ALA A 1162 4.14 36.79 -25.62
N ARG A 1163 5.28 37.02 -26.29
CA ARG A 1163 6.21 38.14 -26.08
C ARG A 1163 6.36 39.01 -27.33
#